data_AF-A0A956XPP8-F1
#
_entry.id   AF-A0A956XPP8-F1
#
_cell.length_a   1.000
_cell.length_b   1.000
_cell.length_c   1.000
_cell.angle_alpha   90.00
_cell.angle_beta   90.00
_cell.angle_gamma   90.00
#
_symmetry.space_group_name_H-M   'P 1'
#
loop_
_entity.id
_entity.type
_entity.pdbx_description
1 polymer ?
#
loop_
_entity_poly.entity_id
_entity_poly.type
_entity_poly.pdbx_seq_one_letter_code
_entity_poly.pdbx_strand_id
1 'polypeptide(L)'
;TRDITLIPAGMLLSVDYLYDDGPIVENAAITGWAIDARAGDSNGPGIEEIRVFLGETCEGDALANTTLSERRPTEIGRLNLDASYLIAGYSLLLDDLPVGEATLTVCAISSVDATVQSETFNLTVYESDTMPLWPLILVIVVTFSLLFVIVVLTNRRSGGESIWSRPWMVALYIGLSLIPAIIVMLYIHRYAVNMPFWDEWLQSVSAYLRTLTDEVNLKHLWKLHNEHRTFVPGIYGLAIAQITSVNILALIFLNFILAIMIWTLVYNLYRCTSESEKHYFILLPAAAMLFAMLIWPRWIDSRPIRLLSAIVYFLISLWVIVAGGRNLRTVFIAGIFATLSSLSFFTGNYTWFVVGGAMLFLRYFKIRYYILWIVMAASVLVPYVVEFTNANTITRKATGPDIGQLFEFVLFFIGSPLAQYRLMGSQTEPILLGALGIGTTIILGIYNLYMVHNGFRKSLPWLAIIGWVVLNAATAGYGRISQFGLTAASSVRYMIYGLLFWTALFALISIALFEPKQASSERWKRQLYRFRHVVNVLLVGFMVFLSYWYVNAYQATVQGHHLLDQVVELRATSGCLYDFMNASDSCLDNVLGVPDNLRRIAYRASQDRVSWLEVDSYPLALQYANKSTPEEASIDIDGTVYDALLLRTHKDTASWTIFIPDDVQTTLQTTLILPGGETEDLQYGIIVIAHEDRLQLPLQVSSESILNRLHHHIEADLTPFAGEEITLKLVILKHFHEEIMWLVPTIQYADE
;
A
#
# COMPACT_ATOMS: atom_id res chain seq x y z
N THR A 1 1.77 -18.86 -24.14
CA THR A 1 0.29 -18.85 -24.09
C THR A 1 -0.24 -20.08 -24.79
N ARG A 2 -0.91 -20.98 -24.06
CA ARG A 2 -1.71 -22.10 -24.62
C ARG A 2 -3.15 -21.59 -24.78
N ASP A 3 -3.78 -21.89 -25.90
CA ASP A 3 -5.17 -21.55 -26.24
C ASP A 3 -6.16 -21.93 -25.13
N ILE A 4 -7.10 -21.05 -24.80
CA ILE A 4 -8.32 -21.37 -24.04
C ILE A 4 -9.28 -22.12 -24.99
N THR A 5 -8.85 -23.29 -25.41
CA THR A 5 -9.76 -24.39 -25.72
C THR A 5 -10.40 -24.80 -24.39
N LEU A 6 -11.71 -25.10 -24.41
CA LEU A 6 -12.45 -25.89 -23.40
C LEU A 6 -11.51 -26.52 -22.37
N ILE A 7 -11.64 -26.17 -21.08
CA ILE A 7 -10.82 -26.74 -19.99
C ILE A 7 -10.64 -28.23 -20.32
N PRO A 8 -9.40 -28.67 -20.67
CA PRO A 8 -9.22 -30.07 -21.02
C PRO A 8 -9.74 -30.85 -19.83
N ALA A 9 -10.67 -31.78 -20.07
CA ALA A 9 -11.36 -32.54 -19.04
C ALA A 9 -10.33 -33.30 -18.17
N GLY A 10 -9.80 -32.63 -17.16
CA GLY A 10 -8.55 -33.01 -16.53
C GLY A 10 -8.13 -32.03 -15.44
N MET A 11 -7.00 -32.37 -14.85
CA MET A 11 -6.47 -31.69 -13.68
C MET A 11 -5.59 -30.50 -14.07
N LEU A 12 -5.80 -29.38 -13.39
CA LEU A 12 -4.98 -28.19 -13.43
C LEU A 12 -4.33 -28.00 -12.07
N LEU A 13 -3.02 -27.75 -12.08
CA LEU A 13 -2.22 -27.40 -10.92
C LEU A 13 -1.45 -26.14 -11.28
N SER A 14 -1.41 -25.19 -10.35
CA SER A 14 -0.64 -23.96 -10.46
C SER A 14 -0.01 -23.64 -9.12
N VAL A 15 1.30 -23.48 -9.13
CA VAL A 15 2.06 -22.88 -8.04
C VAL A 15 2.09 -21.37 -8.27
N ASP A 16 1.26 -20.63 -7.54
CA ASP A 16 1.13 -19.17 -7.74
C ASP A 16 2.35 -18.41 -7.21
N TYR A 17 2.80 -18.80 -6.02
CA TYR A 17 3.82 -18.07 -5.27
C TYR A 17 4.51 -19.02 -4.29
N LEU A 18 5.83 -19.13 -4.42
CA LEU A 18 6.70 -19.39 -3.27
C LEU A 18 6.67 -18.10 -2.45
N TYR A 19 6.35 -18.18 -1.16
CA TYR A 19 6.38 -17.02 -0.26
C TYR A 19 7.84 -16.67 0.10
N ASP A 20 8.63 -16.37 -0.92
CA ASP A 20 9.88 -15.65 -0.89
C ASP A 20 10.35 -15.58 -2.35
N ASP A 21 10.22 -14.42 -3.00
CA ASP A 21 10.94 -14.13 -4.24
C ASP A 21 12.46 -13.98 -3.94
N GLY A 22 13.00 -14.80 -3.04
CA GLY A 22 14.30 -14.66 -2.40
C GLY A 22 14.90 -16.01 -2.06
N PRO A 23 16.19 -16.05 -1.73
CA PRO A 23 16.86 -17.27 -1.32
C PRO A 23 16.18 -17.87 -0.08
N ILE A 24 15.72 -19.11 -0.22
CA ILE A 24 15.00 -19.84 0.82
C ILE A 24 15.98 -20.18 1.95
N VAL A 25 15.65 -19.75 3.16
CA VAL A 25 16.42 -20.04 4.38
C VAL A 25 15.71 -21.15 5.14
N GLU A 26 16.11 -22.39 4.91
CA GLU A 26 15.69 -23.65 5.58
C GLU A 26 14.20 -24.01 5.47
N ASN A 27 13.29 -23.04 5.51
CA ASN A 27 11.85 -23.22 5.41
C ASN A 27 11.25 -22.40 4.26
N ALA A 28 10.33 -22.98 3.49
CA ALA A 28 9.63 -22.30 2.39
C ALA A 28 8.12 -22.51 2.48
N ALA A 29 7.33 -21.45 2.30
CA ALA A 29 5.89 -21.62 2.12
C ALA A 29 5.54 -21.68 0.63
N ILE A 30 4.90 -22.76 0.18
CA ILE A 30 4.38 -22.91 -1.18
C ILE A 30 2.89 -22.65 -1.15
N THR A 31 2.42 -21.72 -1.98
CA THR A 31 1.00 -21.46 -2.18
C THR A 31 0.62 -21.66 -3.64
N GLY A 32 -0.60 -22.15 -3.87
CA GLY A 32 -1.11 -22.38 -5.21
C GLY A 32 -2.58 -22.73 -5.22
N TRP A 33 -3.03 -23.29 -6.33
CA TRP A 33 -4.36 -23.87 -6.48
C TRP A 33 -4.31 -25.10 -7.36
N ALA A 34 -5.25 -26.02 -7.12
CA ALA A 34 -5.37 -27.24 -7.88
C ALA A 34 -6.84 -27.61 -8.04
N ILE A 35 -7.21 -28.06 -9.24
CA ILE A 35 -8.58 -28.37 -9.61
C ILE A 35 -8.57 -29.58 -10.55
N ASP A 36 -9.49 -30.53 -10.34
CA ASP A 36 -9.84 -31.57 -11.29
C ASP A 36 -11.29 -31.38 -11.76
N ALA A 37 -11.45 -30.80 -12.95
CA ALA A 37 -12.76 -30.48 -13.51
C ALA A 37 -13.60 -31.74 -13.79
N ARG A 38 -13.01 -32.94 -13.80
CA ARG A 38 -13.74 -34.21 -13.99
C ARG A 38 -14.61 -34.57 -12.78
N ALA A 39 -14.36 -33.98 -11.62
CA ALA A 39 -15.24 -34.12 -10.46
C ALA A 39 -16.66 -33.61 -10.79
N GLY A 40 -16.77 -32.66 -11.70
CA GLY A 40 -18.03 -32.07 -12.13
C GLY A 40 -18.57 -31.04 -11.15
N ASP A 41 -19.55 -30.26 -11.61
CA ASP A 41 -20.15 -29.20 -10.80
C ASP A 41 -20.76 -29.78 -9.53
N SER A 42 -20.69 -29.04 -8.42
CA SER A 42 -21.20 -29.41 -7.08
C SER A 42 -20.38 -30.44 -6.29
N ASN A 43 -19.37 -31.10 -6.88
CA ASN A 43 -18.54 -32.08 -6.17
C ASN A 43 -17.25 -31.48 -5.60
N GLY A 44 -17.06 -30.17 -5.74
CA GLY A 44 -15.89 -29.45 -5.26
C GLY A 44 -14.69 -29.55 -6.21
N PRO A 45 -13.49 -29.15 -5.77
CA PRO A 45 -12.31 -29.02 -6.62
C PRO A 45 -11.74 -30.35 -7.14
N GLY A 46 -12.24 -31.51 -6.71
CA GLY A 46 -11.80 -32.81 -7.24
C GLY A 46 -10.38 -33.23 -6.88
N ILE A 47 -9.73 -32.56 -5.93
CA ILE A 47 -8.40 -32.88 -5.43
C ILE A 47 -8.52 -33.43 -4.02
N GLU A 48 -7.92 -34.60 -3.79
CA GLU A 48 -7.86 -35.23 -2.48
C GLU A 48 -6.73 -34.64 -1.63
N GLU A 49 -5.53 -34.49 -2.20
CA GLU A 49 -4.33 -34.11 -1.48
C GLU A 49 -3.31 -33.41 -2.40
N ILE A 50 -2.56 -32.47 -1.83
CA ILE A 50 -1.36 -31.87 -2.43
C ILE A 50 -0.16 -32.36 -1.63
N ARG A 51 0.88 -32.83 -2.32
CA ARG A 51 2.15 -33.27 -1.74
C ARG A 51 3.31 -32.56 -2.41
N VAL A 52 4.38 -32.32 -1.66
CA VAL A 52 5.62 -31.73 -2.20
C VAL A 52 6.77 -32.70 -1.99
N PHE A 53 7.55 -32.93 -3.03
CA PHE A 53 8.68 -33.85 -3.02
C PHE A 53 9.97 -33.11 -3.37
N LEU A 54 11.09 -33.61 -2.84
CA LEU A 54 12.42 -33.24 -3.28
C LEU A 54 12.81 -34.09 -4.49
N GLY A 55 13.07 -33.46 -5.64
CA GLY A 55 13.39 -34.10 -6.91
C GLY A 55 12.38 -33.77 -8.01
N GLU A 56 12.49 -34.46 -9.15
CA GLU A 56 11.69 -34.21 -10.36
C GLU A 56 10.38 -35.05 -10.42
N THR A 57 10.14 -35.91 -9.44
CA THR A 57 9.02 -36.87 -9.47
C THR A 57 8.18 -36.82 -8.20
N CYS A 58 6.96 -37.33 -8.27
CA CYS A 58 6.05 -37.51 -7.13
C CYS A 58 6.32 -38.80 -6.34
N GLU A 59 7.58 -39.25 -6.31
CA GLU A 59 8.00 -40.50 -5.67
C GLU A 59 8.92 -40.21 -4.48
N GLY A 60 8.83 -41.05 -3.43
CA GLY A 60 9.63 -40.91 -2.21
C GLY A 60 8.82 -40.39 -1.02
N ASP A 61 9.52 -39.93 0.01
CA ASP A 61 8.91 -39.31 1.17
C ASP A 61 8.53 -37.87 0.82
N ALA A 62 7.25 -37.53 0.97
CA ALA A 62 6.80 -36.15 0.78
C ALA A 62 7.40 -35.26 1.87
N LEU A 63 7.99 -34.14 1.48
CA LEU A 63 8.48 -33.10 2.40
C LEU A 63 7.33 -32.49 3.20
N ALA A 64 6.19 -32.28 2.55
CA ALA A 64 4.96 -31.82 3.17
C ALA A 64 3.73 -32.29 2.38
N ASN A 65 2.59 -32.34 3.06
CA ASN A 65 1.29 -32.58 2.44
C ASN A 65 0.20 -31.71 3.04
N THR A 66 -0.84 -31.42 2.25
CA THR A 66 -2.00 -30.63 2.69
C THR A 66 -3.21 -30.98 1.86
N THR A 67 -4.39 -30.55 2.33
CA THR A 67 -5.62 -30.54 1.55
C THR A 67 -5.95 -29.12 1.11
N LEU A 68 -6.84 -29.00 0.13
CA LEU A 68 -7.32 -27.69 -0.31
C LEU A 68 -8.12 -27.02 0.82
N SER A 69 -7.72 -25.80 1.17
CA SER A 69 -8.26 -25.06 2.33
C SER A 69 -8.37 -23.55 2.08
N GLU A 70 -7.69 -23.02 1.08
CA GLU A 70 -7.67 -21.59 0.75
C GLU A 70 -8.72 -21.23 -0.30
N ARG A 71 -9.32 -20.04 -0.16
CA ARG A 71 -10.36 -19.58 -1.09
C ARG A 71 -9.76 -18.92 -2.34
N ARG A 72 -10.27 -19.27 -3.52
CA ARG A 72 -9.78 -18.77 -4.83
C ARG A 72 -10.91 -18.23 -5.73
N PRO A 73 -11.59 -17.14 -5.33
CA PRO A 73 -12.72 -16.60 -6.09
C PRO A 73 -12.34 -16.09 -7.49
N THR A 74 -11.12 -15.56 -7.65
CA THR A 74 -10.59 -15.12 -8.95
C THR A 74 -10.44 -16.27 -9.93
N GLU A 75 -9.99 -17.44 -9.47
CA GLU A 75 -9.79 -18.61 -10.34
C GLU A 75 -11.10 -19.25 -10.77
N ILE A 76 -12.12 -19.26 -9.91
CA ILE A 76 -13.48 -19.65 -10.29
C ILE A 76 -13.97 -18.78 -11.45
N GLY A 77 -13.87 -17.46 -11.31
CA GLY A 77 -14.32 -16.53 -12.34
C GLY A 77 -13.53 -16.68 -13.63
N ARG A 78 -12.21 -16.86 -13.53
CA ARG A 78 -11.31 -17.03 -14.68
C ARG A 78 -11.56 -18.33 -15.44
N LEU A 79 -11.86 -19.41 -14.72
CA LEU A 79 -12.09 -20.75 -15.29
C LEU A 79 -13.57 -21.07 -15.51
N ASN A 80 -14.49 -20.13 -15.23
CA ASN A 80 -15.94 -20.33 -15.32
C ASN A 80 -16.43 -21.58 -14.55
N LEU A 81 -15.92 -21.77 -13.33
CA LEU A 81 -16.29 -22.89 -12.46
C LEU A 81 -17.47 -22.51 -11.56
N ASP A 82 -18.14 -23.50 -10.97
CA ASP A 82 -19.21 -23.25 -10.00
C ASP A 82 -18.65 -22.95 -8.59
N ALA A 83 -19.51 -22.46 -7.69
CA ALA A 83 -19.12 -22.06 -6.35
C ALA A 83 -18.54 -23.20 -5.48
N SER A 84 -18.77 -24.47 -5.87
CA SER A 84 -18.16 -25.63 -5.22
C SER A 84 -16.63 -25.63 -5.31
N TYR A 85 -16.04 -24.96 -6.31
CA TYR A 85 -14.60 -24.80 -6.50
C TYR A 85 -14.00 -23.64 -5.68
N LEU A 86 -14.77 -23.04 -4.75
CA LEU A 86 -14.29 -21.87 -3.98
C LEU A 86 -13.07 -22.19 -3.13
N ILE A 87 -12.96 -23.41 -2.64
CA ILE A 87 -11.84 -23.87 -1.81
C ILE A 87 -10.87 -24.68 -2.70
N ALA A 88 -10.33 -24.05 -3.74
CA ALA A 88 -9.37 -24.66 -4.67
C ALA A 88 -7.89 -24.39 -4.31
N GLY A 89 -7.63 -23.54 -3.32
CA GLY A 89 -6.28 -23.12 -2.96
C GLY A 89 -5.63 -23.99 -1.90
N TYR A 90 -4.30 -24.05 -1.93
CA TYR A 90 -3.48 -24.71 -0.90
C TYR A 90 -2.33 -23.82 -0.42
N SER A 91 -1.85 -24.10 0.80
CA SER A 91 -0.65 -23.53 1.40
C SER A 91 0.10 -24.60 2.18
N LEU A 92 1.38 -24.78 1.92
CA LEU A 92 2.27 -25.76 2.58
C LEU A 92 3.49 -25.04 3.14
N LEU A 93 3.91 -25.40 4.35
CA LEU A 93 5.22 -25.02 4.88
C LEU A 93 6.15 -26.22 4.68
N LEU A 94 7.28 -25.99 4.00
CA LEU A 94 8.38 -26.93 3.88
C LEU A 94 9.39 -26.58 4.97
N ASP A 95 9.83 -27.58 5.72
CA ASP A 95 10.92 -27.47 6.68
C ASP A 95 12.11 -28.33 6.21
N ASP A 96 13.32 -28.00 6.68
CA ASP A 96 14.55 -28.79 6.46
C ASP A 96 14.98 -28.98 4.99
N LEU A 97 14.79 -27.96 4.13
CA LEU A 97 15.28 -28.04 2.75
C LEU A 97 16.82 -28.10 2.70
N PRO A 98 17.41 -28.97 1.86
CA PRO A 98 18.86 -29.10 1.77
C PRO A 98 19.49 -27.83 1.18
N VAL A 99 20.55 -27.34 1.81
CA VAL A 99 21.37 -26.23 1.30
C VAL A 99 21.92 -26.56 -0.09
N GLY A 100 21.77 -25.63 -1.04
CA GLY A 100 22.19 -25.76 -2.43
C GLY A 100 21.03 -25.63 -3.42
N GLU A 101 21.28 -25.98 -4.68
CA GLU A 101 20.20 -26.13 -5.67
C GLU A 101 19.35 -27.36 -5.30
N ALA A 102 18.06 -27.13 -5.14
CA ALA A 102 17.05 -28.15 -4.90
C ALA A 102 15.97 -28.04 -5.98
N THR A 103 15.53 -29.18 -6.48
CA THR A 103 14.36 -29.26 -7.35
C THR A 103 13.19 -29.71 -6.50
N LEU A 104 12.08 -28.98 -6.53
CA LEU A 104 10.84 -29.36 -5.88
C LEU A 104 9.79 -29.73 -6.90
N THR A 105 9.03 -30.78 -6.61
CA THR A 105 7.87 -31.18 -7.39
C THR A 105 6.62 -31.15 -6.51
N VAL A 106 5.66 -30.30 -6.86
CA VAL A 106 4.34 -30.24 -6.23
C VAL A 106 3.42 -31.17 -7.00
N CYS A 107 2.70 -32.03 -6.30
CA CYS A 107 1.87 -33.07 -6.88
C CYS A 107 0.46 -32.97 -6.31
N ALA A 108 -0.54 -32.86 -7.19
CA ALA A 108 -1.95 -32.91 -6.84
C ALA A 108 -2.53 -34.28 -7.18
N ILE A 109 -3.25 -34.88 -6.23
CA ILE A 109 -3.86 -36.20 -6.37
C ILE A 109 -5.36 -36.05 -6.57
N SER A 110 -5.90 -36.62 -7.66
CA SER A 110 -7.32 -36.56 -7.99
C SER A 110 -8.13 -37.41 -7.01
N SER A 111 -9.24 -36.86 -6.52
CA SER A 111 -10.24 -37.65 -5.79
C SER A 111 -11.12 -38.51 -6.71
N VAL A 112 -11.05 -38.30 -8.04
CA VAL A 112 -11.90 -38.99 -9.03
C VAL A 112 -11.32 -40.34 -9.42
N ASP A 113 -10.02 -40.38 -9.71
CA ASP A 113 -9.35 -41.57 -10.25
C ASP A 113 -7.92 -41.79 -9.71
N ALA A 114 -7.52 -41.05 -8.67
CA ALA A 114 -6.17 -41.08 -8.09
C ALA A 114 -5.05 -40.75 -9.10
N THR A 115 -5.35 -40.12 -10.23
CA THR A 115 -4.32 -39.58 -11.12
C THR A 115 -3.56 -38.43 -10.44
N VAL A 116 -2.29 -38.29 -10.81
CA VAL A 116 -1.39 -37.29 -10.24
C VAL A 116 -1.00 -36.28 -11.31
N GLN A 117 -1.21 -35.00 -11.03
CA GLN A 117 -0.67 -33.90 -11.83
C GLN A 117 0.48 -33.27 -11.05
N SER A 118 1.57 -32.93 -11.72
CA SER A 118 2.74 -32.34 -11.07
C SER A 118 3.26 -31.09 -11.76
N GLU A 119 3.88 -30.23 -10.96
CA GLU A 119 4.60 -29.04 -11.39
C GLU A 119 5.96 -29.01 -10.68
N THR A 120 7.04 -28.86 -11.45
CA THR A 120 8.41 -28.92 -10.96
C THR A 120 9.07 -27.56 -11.12
N PHE A 121 9.80 -27.11 -10.10
CA PHE A 121 10.58 -25.88 -10.14
C PHE A 121 11.90 -26.03 -9.39
N ASN A 122 12.90 -25.30 -9.85
CA ASN A 122 14.22 -25.26 -9.22
C ASN A 122 14.29 -24.08 -8.27
N LEU A 123 14.86 -24.32 -7.09
CA LEU A 123 15.13 -23.29 -6.10
C LEU A 123 16.56 -23.44 -5.59
N THR A 124 17.17 -22.35 -5.16
CA THR A 124 18.47 -22.37 -4.50
C THR A 124 18.26 -22.03 -3.03
N VAL A 125 18.48 -23.03 -2.16
CA VAL A 125 18.50 -22.88 -0.70
C VAL A 125 19.90 -22.42 -0.32
N TYR A 126 20.00 -21.38 0.49
CA TYR A 126 21.30 -20.89 0.97
C TYR A 126 21.49 -21.30 2.41
N GLU A 127 22.74 -21.64 2.77
CA GLU A 127 23.10 -21.86 4.17
C GLU A 127 22.83 -20.55 4.90
N SER A 128 22.16 -20.62 6.06
CA SER A 128 21.96 -19.47 6.93
C SER A 128 23.29 -19.08 7.61
N ASP A 129 24.29 -18.72 6.79
CA ASP A 129 25.56 -18.10 7.21
C ASP A 129 25.28 -16.67 7.69
N THR A 130 24.41 -16.57 8.69
CA THR A 130 24.20 -15.38 9.47
C THR A 130 25.51 -15.13 10.21
N MET A 131 26.27 -14.13 9.75
CA MET A 131 27.32 -13.55 10.57
C MET A 131 26.74 -13.36 11.99
N PRO A 132 27.40 -13.87 13.04
CA PRO A 132 26.86 -13.85 14.39
C PRO A 132 27.06 -12.45 14.99
N LEU A 133 26.42 -11.45 14.41
CA LEU A 133 26.20 -10.15 15.02
C LEU A 133 25.02 -10.23 16.01
N TRP A 134 24.18 -11.26 15.92
CA TRP A 134 23.03 -11.45 16.81
C TRP A 134 23.40 -11.69 18.28
N PRO A 135 24.45 -12.45 18.66
CA PRO A 135 24.85 -12.58 20.07
C PRO A 135 25.32 -11.23 20.59
N LEU A 136 25.96 -10.41 19.75
CA LEU A 136 26.42 -9.07 20.11
C LEU A 136 25.22 -8.13 20.35
N ILE A 137 24.22 -8.12 19.46
CA ILE A 137 23.01 -7.30 19.61
C ILE A 137 22.19 -7.76 20.82
N LEU A 138 22.02 -9.08 21.00
CA LEU A 138 21.31 -9.65 22.15
C LEU A 138 22.02 -9.30 23.46
N VAL A 139 23.35 -9.45 23.52
CA VAL A 139 24.17 -9.05 24.67
C VAL A 139 24.00 -7.56 24.93
N ILE A 140 24.10 -6.70 23.90
CA ILE A 140 23.86 -5.26 24.04
C ILE A 140 22.48 -5.01 24.66
N VAL A 141 21.39 -5.52 24.07
CA VAL A 141 20.02 -5.26 24.54
C VAL A 141 19.76 -5.81 25.94
N VAL A 142 20.21 -7.03 26.24
CA VAL A 142 20.04 -7.67 27.55
C VAL A 142 20.89 -6.97 28.61
N THR A 143 22.15 -6.68 28.31
CA THR A 143 23.05 -5.95 29.21
C THR A 143 22.51 -4.54 29.48
N PHE A 144 21.96 -3.84 28.48
CA PHE A 144 21.32 -2.54 28.67
C PHE A 144 20.04 -2.62 29.50
N SER A 145 19.20 -3.63 29.28
CA SER A 145 17.99 -3.88 30.07
C SER A 145 18.32 -4.17 31.54
N LEU A 146 19.38 -4.94 31.79
CA LEU A 146 19.89 -5.23 33.13
C LEU A 146 20.51 -4.00 33.78
N LEU A 147 21.35 -3.24 33.06
CA LEU A 147 21.88 -1.96 33.53
C LEU A 147 20.76 -0.98 33.86
N PHE A 148 19.70 -0.92 33.05
CA PHE A 148 18.52 -0.13 33.32
C PHE A 148 17.83 -0.53 34.62
N VAL A 149 17.57 -1.83 34.82
CA VAL A 149 16.98 -2.36 36.07
C VAL A 149 17.87 -2.00 37.26
N ILE A 150 19.19 -2.21 37.14
CA ILE A 150 20.14 -1.89 38.21
C ILE A 150 20.13 -0.40 38.54
N VAL A 151 20.18 0.50 37.54
CA VAL A 151 20.20 1.96 37.77
C VAL A 151 18.86 2.45 38.35
N VAL A 152 17.72 1.92 37.89
CA VAL A 152 16.39 2.25 38.44
C VAL A 152 16.27 1.78 39.89
N LEU A 153 16.78 0.59 40.22
CA LEU A 153 16.73 0.03 41.58
C LEU A 153 17.73 0.71 42.54
N THR A 154 18.91 1.09 42.06
CA THR A 154 19.99 1.66 42.89
C THR A 154 19.81 3.16 43.18
N ASN A 155 19.21 3.94 42.27
CA ASN A 155 19.01 5.38 42.44
C ASN A 155 17.98 5.76 43.54
N ARG A 156 17.48 4.81 44.34
CA ARG A 156 16.62 5.09 45.50
C ARG A 156 17.36 5.23 46.83
N ARG A 157 18.65 4.88 46.91
CA ARG A 157 19.37 4.82 48.21
C ARG A 157 20.26 6.02 48.54
N SER A 158 20.69 6.81 47.57
CA SER A 158 21.55 7.97 47.83
C SER A 158 20.72 9.25 47.94
N GLY A 159 20.68 9.88 49.11
CA GLY A 159 20.19 11.26 49.29
C GLY A 159 21.08 12.34 48.66
N GLY A 160 21.90 11.98 47.66
CA GLY A 160 22.73 12.89 46.87
C GLY A 160 22.12 13.12 45.50
N GLU A 161 22.71 14.05 44.73
CA GLU A 161 22.29 14.39 43.37
C GLU A 161 21.95 13.14 42.54
N SER A 162 20.74 13.15 41.95
CA SER A 162 20.21 12.06 41.13
C SER A 162 21.23 11.67 40.05
N ILE A 163 21.60 10.38 39.93
CA ILE A 163 22.56 9.94 38.90
C ILE A 163 22.11 10.33 37.48
N TRP A 164 20.80 10.53 37.31
CA TRP A 164 20.13 10.92 36.09
C TRP A 164 20.38 12.37 35.67
N SER A 165 20.69 13.29 36.60
CA SER A 165 21.01 14.68 36.24
C SER A 165 22.44 14.84 35.71
N ARG A 166 23.24 13.77 35.72
CA ARG A 166 24.63 13.83 35.25
C ARG A 166 24.68 14.01 33.73
N PRO A 167 25.42 15.00 33.20
CA PRO A 167 25.48 15.29 31.77
C PRO A 167 25.86 14.09 30.89
N TRP A 168 26.74 13.20 31.37
CA TRP A 168 27.17 12.03 30.63
C TRP A 168 26.05 10.99 30.42
N MET A 169 25.09 10.89 31.34
CA MET A 169 23.92 10.01 31.18
C MET A 169 23.01 10.54 30.08
N VAL A 170 22.78 11.86 30.05
CA VAL A 170 21.99 12.50 28.99
C VAL A 170 22.68 12.29 27.64
N ALA A 171 23.99 12.53 27.56
CA ALA A 171 24.78 12.29 26.34
C ALA A 171 24.71 10.83 25.88
N LEU A 172 24.77 9.87 26.81
CA LEU A 172 24.64 8.44 26.50
C LEU A 172 23.26 8.10 25.92
N TYR A 173 22.16 8.56 26.54
CA TYR A 173 20.80 8.31 26.03
C TYR A 173 20.57 8.94 24.66
N ILE A 174 21.07 10.16 24.44
CA ILE A 174 21.01 10.81 23.13
C ILE A 174 21.81 9.98 22.11
N GLY A 175 23.07 9.64 22.43
CA GLY A 175 23.91 8.84 21.55
C GLY A 175 23.28 7.50 21.18
N LEU A 176 22.72 6.79 22.15
CA LEU A 176 22.00 5.52 21.91
C LEU A 176 20.75 5.71 21.06
N SER A 177 19.99 6.78 21.28
CA SER A 177 18.79 7.06 20.48
C SER A 177 19.08 7.43 19.03
N LEU A 178 20.31 7.84 18.70
CA LEU A 178 20.72 8.11 17.32
C LEU A 178 21.06 6.83 16.55
N ILE A 179 21.38 5.72 17.23
CA ILE A 179 21.80 4.47 16.58
C ILE A 179 20.75 3.96 15.58
N PRO A 180 19.44 3.84 15.91
CA PRO A 180 18.43 3.40 14.95
C PRO A 180 18.33 4.29 13.71
N ALA A 181 18.40 5.61 13.89
CA ALA A 181 18.37 6.56 12.80
C ALA A 181 19.61 6.45 11.89
N ILE A 182 20.80 6.25 12.48
CA ILE A 182 22.04 6.02 11.72
C ILE A 182 21.94 4.71 10.92
N ILE A 183 21.42 3.64 11.52
CA ILE A 183 21.20 2.36 10.82
C ILE A 183 20.29 2.56 9.61
N VAL A 184 19.13 3.22 9.78
CA VAL A 184 18.22 3.53 8.67
C VAL A 184 18.88 4.41 7.61
N MET A 185 19.66 5.42 8.00
CA MET A 185 20.38 6.28 7.05
C MET A 185 21.40 5.49 6.23
N LEU A 186 22.20 4.64 6.88
CA LEU A 186 23.16 3.75 6.20
C LEU A 186 22.43 2.75 5.30
N TYR A 187 21.28 2.25 5.74
CA TYR A 187 20.44 1.37 4.95
C TYR A 187 19.91 2.05 3.68
N ILE A 188 19.36 3.26 3.80
CA ILE A 188 18.94 4.07 2.65
C ILE A 188 20.13 4.31 1.70
N HIS A 189 21.27 4.74 2.23
CA HIS A 189 22.45 4.98 1.42
C HIS A 189 22.92 3.73 0.66
N ARG A 190 22.87 2.57 1.32
CA ARG A 190 23.32 1.30 0.75
C ARG A 190 22.32 0.72 -0.26
N TYR A 191 21.02 0.79 -0.01
CA TYR A 191 20.02 0.00 -0.74
C TYR A 191 19.02 0.82 -1.55
N ALA A 192 18.83 2.12 -1.26
CA ALA A 192 17.89 2.92 -2.05
C ALA A 192 18.39 3.09 -3.49
N VAL A 193 17.49 2.95 -4.45
CA VAL A 193 17.74 3.14 -5.87
C VAL A 193 17.02 4.40 -6.36
N ASN A 194 17.63 5.10 -7.31
CA ASN A 194 17.00 6.27 -7.91
C ASN A 194 15.96 5.87 -8.95
N MET A 195 15.01 4.98 -8.63
CA MET A 195 14.05 4.50 -9.62
C MET A 195 12.63 4.68 -9.08
N PRO A 196 11.74 5.37 -9.81
CA PRO A 196 10.34 5.47 -9.42
C PRO A 196 9.66 4.09 -9.51
N PHE A 197 8.83 3.80 -8.53
CA PHE A 197 8.07 2.56 -8.40
C PHE A 197 6.56 2.83 -8.29
N TRP A 198 5.76 2.15 -9.12
CA TRP A 198 4.29 2.22 -9.10
C TRP A 198 3.77 3.68 -9.13
N ASP A 199 2.95 4.10 -8.17
CA ASP A 199 2.40 5.45 -7.99
C ASP A 199 3.43 6.58 -8.14
N GLU A 200 4.72 6.32 -7.91
CA GLU A 200 5.76 7.34 -8.06
C GLU A 200 5.93 7.81 -9.51
N TRP A 201 5.71 6.92 -10.48
CA TRP A 201 5.62 7.30 -11.90
C TRP A 201 4.47 8.27 -12.14
N LEU A 202 3.30 7.92 -11.62
CA LEU A 202 2.09 8.72 -11.80
C LEU A 202 2.13 10.05 -11.06
N GLN A 203 2.80 10.14 -9.91
CA GLN A 203 2.77 11.36 -9.09
C GLN A 203 3.99 12.25 -9.27
N SER A 204 5.20 11.69 -9.26
CA SER A 204 6.43 12.48 -9.27
C SER A 204 6.90 12.71 -10.70
N VAL A 205 6.96 11.64 -11.51
CA VAL A 205 7.47 11.73 -12.88
C VAL A 205 6.46 12.42 -13.78
N SER A 206 5.18 12.00 -13.77
CA SER A 206 4.17 12.63 -14.64
C SER A 206 3.98 14.12 -14.31
N ALA A 207 3.99 14.49 -13.02
CA ALA A 207 3.87 15.88 -12.62
C ALA A 207 5.08 16.71 -13.08
N TYR A 208 6.29 16.14 -13.03
CA TYR A 208 7.47 16.78 -13.58
C TYR A 208 7.42 16.91 -15.10
N LEU A 209 7.04 15.86 -15.83
CA LEU A 209 6.93 15.92 -17.30
C LEU A 209 5.93 17.01 -17.71
N ARG A 210 4.80 17.13 -16.99
CA ARG A 210 3.83 18.22 -17.19
C ARG A 210 4.38 19.61 -16.88
N THR A 211 5.46 19.72 -16.08
CA THR A 211 6.19 20.99 -15.89
C THR A 211 7.03 21.40 -17.09
N LEU A 212 7.51 20.43 -17.86
CA LEU A 212 8.28 20.69 -19.06
C LEU A 212 7.36 21.06 -20.24
N THR A 213 6.08 20.71 -20.18
CA THR A 213 5.09 20.99 -21.23
C THR A 213 4.21 22.21 -20.95
N ASP A 214 4.54 23.04 -19.94
CA ASP A 214 3.77 24.23 -19.50
C ASP A 214 2.32 23.93 -19.01
N GLU A 215 2.00 22.68 -18.68
CA GLU A 215 0.65 22.25 -18.27
C GLU A 215 0.44 22.12 -16.75
N VAL A 216 1.31 22.73 -15.92
CA VAL A 216 1.21 22.63 -14.46
C VAL A 216 0.06 23.49 -13.94
N ASN A 217 -1.14 22.95 -14.03
CA ASN A 217 -2.29 23.51 -13.36
C ASN A 217 -2.29 23.07 -11.89
N LEU A 218 -2.43 24.01 -10.95
CA LEU A 218 -2.67 23.75 -9.52
C LEU A 218 -3.85 22.79 -9.28
N LYS A 219 -4.79 22.73 -10.23
CA LYS A 219 -5.90 21.77 -10.24
C LYS A 219 -5.44 20.32 -10.17
N HIS A 220 -4.30 19.97 -10.79
CA HIS A 220 -3.76 18.61 -10.76
C HIS A 220 -3.28 18.23 -9.35
N LEU A 221 -2.56 19.12 -8.66
CA LEU A 221 -2.13 18.89 -7.28
C LEU A 221 -3.32 18.81 -6.31
N TRP A 222 -4.45 19.43 -6.66
CA TRP A 222 -5.66 19.44 -5.86
C TRP A 222 -6.53 18.20 -6.06
N LYS A 223 -6.39 17.45 -7.16
CA LYS A 223 -7.22 16.28 -7.46
C LYS A 223 -7.06 15.17 -6.42
N LEU A 224 -8.14 14.48 -6.10
CA LEU A 224 -8.11 13.27 -5.28
C LEU A 224 -7.37 12.16 -6.03
N HIS A 225 -6.36 11.56 -5.40
CA HIS A 225 -5.64 10.41 -5.91
C HIS A 225 -5.65 9.29 -4.86
N ASN A 226 -6.18 8.12 -5.22
CA ASN A 226 -6.34 7.00 -4.28
C ASN A 226 -7.06 7.40 -2.98
N GLU A 227 -8.14 8.19 -3.09
CA GLU A 227 -8.91 8.70 -1.93
C GLU A 227 -8.11 9.64 -1.02
N HIS A 228 -6.97 10.12 -1.49
CA HIS A 228 -6.09 11.01 -0.76
C HIS A 228 -5.98 12.34 -1.48
N ARG A 229 -6.01 13.43 -0.72
CA ARG A 229 -5.64 14.75 -1.22
C ARG A 229 -4.16 14.94 -0.89
N THR A 230 -3.29 14.74 -1.88
CA THR A 230 -1.82 14.68 -1.72
C THR A 230 -1.13 15.99 -2.12
N PHE A 231 -1.83 17.11 -1.93
CA PHE A 231 -1.39 18.44 -2.37
C PHE A 231 -0.03 18.83 -1.78
N VAL A 232 0.17 18.68 -0.46
CA VAL A 232 1.43 19.08 0.20
C VAL A 232 2.61 18.19 -0.24
N PRO A 233 2.50 16.85 -0.22
CA PRO A 233 3.51 15.96 -0.81
C PRO A 233 3.75 16.21 -2.30
N GLY A 234 2.72 16.57 -3.06
CA GLY A 234 2.85 16.94 -4.46
C GLY A 234 3.72 18.17 -4.66
N ILE A 235 3.60 19.18 -3.78
CA ILE A 235 4.50 20.35 -3.77
C ILE A 235 5.94 19.91 -3.47
N TYR A 236 6.16 18.99 -2.53
CA TYR A 236 7.51 18.45 -2.27
C TYR A 236 8.09 17.71 -3.47
N GLY A 237 7.29 16.83 -4.07
CA GLY A 237 7.64 16.11 -5.29
C GLY A 237 8.03 17.06 -6.40
N LEU A 238 7.22 18.09 -6.65
CA LEU A 238 7.47 19.10 -7.65
C LEU A 238 8.75 19.90 -7.39
N ALA A 239 8.92 20.41 -6.17
CA ALA A 239 10.09 21.19 -5.80
C ALA A 239 11.38 20.37 -5.89
N ILE A 240 11.36 19.13 -5.42
CA ILE A 240 12.52 18.23 -5.52
C ILE A 240 12.78 17.88 -6.98
N ALA A 241 11.75 17.54 -7.76
CA ALA A 241 11.90 17.20 -9.16
C ALA A 241 12.56 18.34 -9.96
N GLN A 242 12.16 19.59 -9.68
CA GLN A 242 12.79 20.78 -10.29
C GLN A 242 14.25 20.98 -9.85
N ILE A 243 14.58 20.73 -8.58
CA ILE A 243 15.94 20.95 -8.06
C ILE A 243 16.90 19.83 -8.47
N THR A 244 16.42 18.59 -8.56
CA THR A 244 17.26 17.39 -8.69
C THR A 244 17.10 16.65 -10.01
N SER A 245 16.28 17.16 -10.93
CA SER A 245 15.91 16.48 -12.19
C SER A 245 15.28 15.10 -11.92
N VAL A 246 14.24 15.09 -11.07
CA VAL A 246 13.48 13.88 -10.70
C VAL A 246 14.32 12.81 -9.98
N ASN A 247 15.25 13.23 -9.12
CA ASN A 247 15.98 12.28 -8.28
C ASN A 247 15.09 11.79 -7.13
N ILE A 248 14.59 10.57 -7.24
CA ILE A 248 13.77 9.88 -6.24
C ILE A 248 14.52 9.67 -4.93
N LEU A 249 15.86 9.52 -4.94
CA LEU A 249 16.64 9.40 -3.70
C LEU A 249 16.46 10.64 -2.82
N ALA A 250 16.32 11.83 -3.40
CA ALA A 250 16.07 13.04 -2.61
C ALA A 250 14.71 12.99 -1.89
N LEU A 251 13.68 12.40 -2.50
CA LEU A 251 12.39 12.16 -1.84
C LEU A 251 12.49 11.08 -0.75
N ILE A 252 13.29 10.04 -0.98
CA ILE A 252 13.55 9.00 0.03
C ILE A 252 14.28 9.59 1.25
N PHE A 253 15.32 10.41 1.04
CA PHE A 253 15.98 11.12 2.14
C PHE A 253 15.05 12.13 2.84
N LEU A 254 14.09 12.72 2.13
CA LEU A 254 13.07 13.56 2.75
C LEU A 254 12.17 12.75 3.70
N ASN A 255 11.84 11.49 3.39
CA ASN A 255 11.14 10.61 4.34
C ASN A 255 11.91 10.43 5.64
N PHE A 256 13.23 10.21 5.54
CA PHE A 256 14.10 10.10 6.70
C PHE A 256 14.12 11.39 7.54
N ILE A 257 14.19 12.56 6.88
CA ILE A 257 14.12 13.86 7.56
C ILE A 257 12.77 14.03 8.28
N LEU A 258 11.66 13.69 7.64
CA LEU A 258 10.33 13.75 8.26
C LEU A 258 10.25 12.81 9.47
N ALA A 259 10.84 11.62 9.42
CA ALA A 259 10.92 10.71 10.57
C ALA A 259 11.72 11.32 11.74
N ILE A 260 12.85 11.99 11.47
CA ILE A 260 13.60 12.76 12.50
C ILE A 260 12.74 13.88 13.09
N MET A 261 11.94 14.56 12.28
CA MET A 261 11.02 15.59 12.77
C MET A 261 9.94 14.98 13.68
N ILE A 262 9.34 13.84 13.32
CA ILE A 262 8.38 13.12 14.16
C ILE A 262 9.01 12.76 15.50
N TRP A 263 10.21 12.18 15.48
CA TRP A 263 10.95 11.81 16.70
C TRP A 263 11.21 13.03 17.60
N THR A 264 11.65 14.14 17.01
CA THR A 264 11.88 15.41 17.72
C THR A 264 10.59 15.98 18.31
N LEU A 265 9.48 15.92 17.57
CA LEU A 265 8.16 16.40 18.03
C LEU A 265 7.59 15.54 19.16
N VAL A 266 7.76 14.22 19.09
CA VAL A 266 7.41 13.29 20.18
C VAL A 266 8.19 13.65 21.45
N TYR A 267 9.50 13.85 21.33
CA TYR A 267 10.32 14.28 22.47
C TYR A 267 9.85 15.63 23.04
N ASN A 268 9.60 16.63 22.18
CA ASN A 268 9.13 17.94 22.61
C ASN A 268 7.75 17.89 23.27
N LEU A 269 6.82 17.09 22.74
CA LEU A 269 5.53 16.82 23.37
C LEU A 269 5.72 16.19 24.75
N TYR A 270 6.63 15.22 24.88
CA TYR A 270 6.95 14.59 26.15
C TYR A 270 7.51 15.58 27.16
N ARG A 271 8.49 16.38 26.76
CA ARG A 271 9.04 17.46 27.58
C ARG A 271 7.98 18.49 27.99
N CYS A 272 6.97 18.76 27.16
CA CYS A 272 5.86 19.66 27.52
C CYS A 272 4.86 19.05 28.50
N THR A 273 4.70 17.72 28.49
CA THR A 273 3.76 17.00 29.36
C THR A 273 4.37 16.49 30.65
N SER A 274 5.67 16.20 30.65
CA SER A 274 6.41 15.63 31.77
C SER A 274 7.14 16.74 32.53
N GLU A 275 6.92 16.81 33.84
CA GLU A 275 7.67 17.64 34.78
C GLU A 275 8.94 16.93 35.26
N SER A 276 9.13 15.67 34.90
CA SER A 276 10.30 14.89 35.28
C SER A 276 11.58 15.41 34.62
N GLU A 277 12.65 15.53 35.40
CA GLU A 277 14.00 15.76 34.88
C GLU A 277 14.46 14.64 33.93
N LYS A 278 13.83 13.46 34.00
CA LYS A 278 14.15 12.25 33.22
C LYS A 278 13.48 12.21 31.85
N HIS A 279 13.12 13.38 31.29
CA HIS A 279 12.35 13.47 30.06
C HIS A 279 13.04 12.86 28.83
N TYR A 280 14.37 12.77 28.82
CA TYR A 280 15.16 12.11 27.78
C TYR A 280 14.96 10.58 27.71
N PHE A 281 14.31 9.97 28.70
CA PHE A 281 14.03 8.53 28.70
C PHE A 281 13.17 8.09 27.50
N ILE A 282 12.30 8.96 26.99
CA ILE A 282 11.45 8.64 25.84
C ILE A 282 12.23 8.59 24.51
N LEU A 283 13.42 9.20 24.44
CA LEU A 283 14.17 9.34 23.19
C LEU A 283 14.51 7.99 22.57
N LEU A 284 15.00 7.06 23.39
CA LEU A 284 15.42 5.74 22.96
C LEU A 284 14.25 4.86 22.45
N PRO A 285 13.17 4.63 23.22
CA PRO A 285 12.04 3.84 22.71
C PRO A 285 11.34 4.51 21.52
N ALA A 286 11.24 5.85 21.50
CA ALA A 286 10.69 6.55 20.35
C ALA A 286 11.57 6.38 19.10
N ALA A 287 12.89 6.46 19.23
CA ALA A 287 13.80 6.22 18.10
C ALA A 287 13.73 4.77 17.61
N ALA A 288 13.76 3.79 18.53
CA ALA A 288 13.67 2.38 18.17
C ALA A 288 12.37 2.06 17.41
N MET A 289 11.24 2.62 17.84
CA MET A 289 9.95 2.41 17.17
C MET A 289 9.87 3.17 15.84
N LEU A 290 10.25 4.44 15.79
CA LEU A 290 10.11 5.26 14.58
C LEU A 290 11.09 4.90 13.48
N PHE A 291 12.28 4.41 13.83
CA PHE A 291 13.33 3.96 12.89
C PHE A 291 13.43 2.42 12.86
N ALA A 292 12.31 1.75 13.13
CA ALA A 292 12.27 0.30 13.11
C ALA A 292 12.65 -0.24 11.73
N MET A 293 13.55 -1.21 11.67
CA MET A 293 13.85 -1.92 10.43
C MET A 293 12.69 -2.82 9.98
N LEU A 294 11.71 -3.10 10.85
CA LEU A 294 10.49 -3.82 10.45
C LEU A 294 9.77 -3.19 9.24
N ILE A 295 9.90 -1.87 9.07
CA ILE A 295 9.35 -1.14 7.93
C ILE A 295 10.41 -0.85 6.85
N TRP A 296 11.46 -1.67 6.74
CA TRP A 296 12.56 -1.49 5.77
C TRP A 296 12.13 -1.20 4.34
N PRO A 297 11.08 -1.84 3.76
CA PRO A 297 10.72 -1.56 2.37
C PRO A 297 10.24 -0.12 2.22
N ARG A 298 9.76 0.51 3.30
CA ARG A 298 9.34 1.91 3.33
C ARG A 298 10.51 2.87 3.49
N TRP A 299 11.66 2.42 4.00
CA TRP A 299 12.82 3.30 4.08
C TRP A 299 13.46 3.57 2.72
N ILE A 300 13.35 2.64 1.77
CA ILE A 300 13.89 2.78 0.40
C ILE A 300 12.83 3.16 -0.64
N ASP A 301 11.66 3.58 -0.19
CA ASP A 301 10.49 3.93 -1.00
C ASP A 301 10.13 5.39 -0.71
N SER A 302 9.78 6.17 -1.74
CA SER A 302 9.46 7.59 -1.55
C SER A 302 7.99 7.82 -1.15
N ARG A 303 7.08 6.87 -1.43
CA ARG A 303 5.63 6.97 -1.15
C ARG A 303 5.26 7.30 0.30
N PRO A 304 6.01 6.87 1.35
CA PRO A 304 5.74 7.26 2.74
C PRO A 304 5.74 8.76 3.00
N ILE A 305 6.25 9.60 2.09
CA ILE A 305 6.26 11.06 2.23
C ILE A 305 4.88 11.62 2.55
N ARG A 306 3.82 11.05 1.94
CA ARG A 306 2.44 11.47 2.14
C ARG A 306 1.99 11.24 3.58
N LEU A 307 2.25 10.03 4.04
CA LEU A 307 1.95 9.55 5.38
C LEU A 307 2.75 10.32 6.45
N LEU A 308 4.06 10.37 6.31
CA LEU A 308 4.95 10.99 7.28
C LEU A 308 4.68 12.49 7.39
N SER A 309 4.37 13.17 6.28
CA SER A 309 3.95 14.58 6.29
C SER A 309 2.66 14.77 7.09
N ALA A 310 1.65 13.93 6.88
CA ALA A 310 0.41 13.98 7.65
C ALA A 310 0.67 13.82 9.16
N ILE A 311 1.55 12.89 9.55
CA ILE A 311 1.93 12.67 10.96
C ILE A 311 2.69 13.88 11.52
N VAL A 312 3.70 14.40 10.82
CA VAL A 312 4.46 15.59 11.26
C VAL A 312 3.51 16.75 11.54
N TYR A 313 2.61 17.06 10.60
CA TYR A 313 1.71 18.20 10.76
C TYR A 313 0.63 17.97 11.81
N PHE A 314 0.13 16.74 11.97
CA PHE A 314 -0.72 16.36 13.09
C PHE A 314 -0.02 16.62 14.43
N LEU A 315 1.22 16.17 14.58
CA LEU A 315 2.00 16.34 15.81
C LEU A 315 2.35 17.81 16.08
N ILE A 316 2.67 18.61 15.06
CA ILE A 316 2.87 20.06 15.22
C ILE A 316 1.57 20.72 15.68
N SER A 317 0.43 20.41 15.05
CA SER A 317 -0.87 20.96 15.44
C SER A 317 -1.19 20.64 16.91
N LEU A 318 -0.99 19.39 17.31
CA LEU A 318 -1.18 18.95 18.70
C LEU A 318 -0.21 19.66 19.66
N TRP A 319 1.08 19.71 19.31
CA TRP A 319 2.11 20.37 20.11
C TRP A 319 1.83 21.85 20.31
N VAL A 320 1.41 22.57 19.27
CA VAL A 320 1.03 23.99 19.35
C VAL A 320 -0.13 24.19 20.33
N ILE A 321 -1.17 23.35 20.30
CA ILE A 321 -2.30 23.44 21.24
C ILE A 321 -1.90 23.12 22.68
N VAL A 322 -0.99 22.15 22.88
CA VAL A 322 -0.55 21.67 24.19
C VAL A 322 0.44 22.64 24.85
N ALA A 323 1.44 23.10 24.09
CA ALA A 323 2.51 23.96 24.57
C ALA A 323 2.17 25.45 24.49
N GLY A 324 1.30 25.84 23.55
CA GLY A 324 0.91 27.23 23.32
C GLY A 324 -0.09 27.78 24.34
N GLY A 325 -0.17 29.10 24.41
CA GLY A 325 -1.16 29.80 25.24
C GLY A 325 -2.58 29.68 24.67
N ARG A 326 -3.60 29.81 25.52
CA ARG A 326 -5.03 29.74 25.12
C ARG A 326 -5.52 31.00 24.42
N ASN A 327 -4.96 31.30 23.25
CA ASN A 327 -5.28 32.48 22.44
C ASN A 327 -5.61 32.10 20.98
N LEU A 328 -6.15 33.06 20.22
CA LEU A 328 -6.59 32.83 18.84
C LEU A 328 -5.41 32.50 17.91
N ARG A 329 -4.23 33.10 18.16
CA ARG A 329 -3.01 32.85 17.38
C ARG A 329 -2.59 31.38 17.47
N THR A 330 -2.61 30.79 18.66
CA THR A 330 -2.30 29.37 18.86
C THR A 330 -3.27 28.48 18.09
N VAL A 331 -4.58 28.76 18.17
CA VAL A 331 -5.62 28.00 17.44
C VAL A 331 -5.46 28.14 15.93
N PHE A 332 -5.16 29.34 15.44
CA PHE A 332 -4.92 29.60 14.02
C PHE A 332 -3.70 28.83 13.50
N ILE A 333 -2.57 28.89 14.21
CA ILE A 333 -1.35 28.15 13.83
C ILE A 333 -1.62 26.64 13.84
N ALA A 334 -2.27 26.12 14.88
CA ALA A 334 -2.66 24.71 14.93
C ALA A 334 -3.59 24.34 13.76
N GLY A 335 -4.56 25.20 13.42
CA GLY A 335 -5.45 25.00 12.28
C GLY A 335 -4.73 24.98 10.94
N ILE A 336 -3.68 25.78 10.75
CA ILE A 336 -2.82 25.71 9.55
C ILE A 336 -2.19 24.33 9.45
N PHE A 337 -1.59 23.82 10.52
CA PHE A 337 -0.98 22.50 10.50
C PHE A 337 -2.01 21.36 10.39
N ALA A 338 -3.21 21.49 10.95
CA ALA A 338 -4.30 20.55 10.71
C ALA A 338 -4.73 20.52 9.23
N THR A 339 -4.74 21.69 8.59
CA THR A 339 -4.98 21.83 7.14
C THR A 339 -3.88 21.14 6.34
N LEU A 340 -2.62 21.41 6.64
CA LEU A 340 -1.48 20.76 5.96
C LEU A 340 -1.47 19.24 6.15
N SER A 341 -1.87 18.75 7.34
CA SER A 341 -2.03 17.32 7.58
C SER A 341 -3.10 16.71 6.67
N SER A 342 -4.28 17.34 6.59
CA SER A 342 -5.41 16.92 5.74
C SER A 342 -5.07 16.96 4.24
N LEU A 343 -4.24 17.92 3.82
CA LEU A 343 -3.73 18.07 2.46
C LEU A 343 -2.50 17.20 2.17
N SER A 344 -2.05 16.38 3.13
CA SER A 344 -0.93 15.45 2.93
C SER A 344 -1.41 14.03 2.66
N PHE A 345 -2.36 13.56 3.45
CA PHE A 345 -2.90 12.22 3.33
C PHE A 345 -4.30 12.20 3.96
N PHE A 346 -5.15 11.28 3.53
CA PHE A 346 -6.53 11.19 4.04
C PHE A 346 -6.60 11.10 5.57
N THR A 347 -5.65 10.42 6.19
CA THR A 347 -5.58 10.28 7.66
C THR A 347 -5.37 11.60 8.39
N GLY A 348 -4.88 12.63 7.70
CA GLY A 348 -4.79 13.98 8.24
C GLY A 348 -6.16 14.61 8.52
N ASN A 349 -7.24 14.15 7.88
CA ASN A 349 -8.60 14.61 8.17
C ASN A 349 -8.98 14.36 9.64
N TYR A 350 -8.43 13.31 10.28
CA TYR A 350 -8.68 13.03 11.69
C TYR A 350 -8.04 14.03 12.65
N THR A 351 -7.09 14.84 12.19
CA THR A 351 -6.49 15.90 13.01
C THR A 351 -7.55 16.90 13.49
N TRP A 352 -8.56 17.21 12.67
CA TRP A 352 -9.64 18.14 13.03
C TRP A 352 -10.44 17.67 14.25
N PHE A 353 -10.77 16.38 14.29
CA PHE A 353 -11.56 15.78 15.37
C PHE A 353 -10.72 15.55 16.62
N VAL A 354 -9.52 14.99 16.46
CA VAL A 354 -8.64 14.63 17.57
C VAL A 354 -8.08 15.87 18.27
N VAL A 355 -7.54 16.83 17.52
CA VAL A 355 -6.98 18.06 18.10
C VAL A 355 -8.11 18.99 18.56
N GLY A 356 -9.23 19.05 17.83
CA GLY A 356 -10.43 19.76 18.28
C GLY A 356 -10.98 19.22 19.61
N GLY A 357 -10.99 17.88 19.78
CA GLY A 357 -11.30 17.23 21.05
C GLY A 357 -10.28 17.59 22.14
N ALA A 358 -8.98 17.55 21.83
CA ALA A 358 -7.94 17.95 22.77
C ALA A 358 -8.08 19.42 23.23
N MET A 359 -8.50 20.34 22.34
CA MET A 359 -8.80 21.73 22.69
C MET A 359 -9.89 21.84 23.77
N LEU A 360 -10.96 21.03 23.66
CA LEU A 360 -12.03 20.97 24.65
C LEU A 360 -11.48 20.59 26.03
N PHE A 361 -10.70 19.51 26.07
CA PHE A 361 -10.10 18.98 27.29
C PHE A 361 -9.01 19.89 27.88
N LEU A 362 -8.33 20.68 27.06
CA LEU A 362 -7.36 21.69 27.48
C LEU A 362 -7.99 23.03 27.86
N ARG A 363 -9.33 23.09 27.92
CA ARG A 363 -10.14 24.25 28.35
C ARG A 363 -10.07 25.45 27.39
N TYR A 364 -10.02 25.21 26.08
CA TYR A 364 -10.18 26.25 25.05
C TYR A 364 -11.66 26.65 24.88
N PHE A 365 -12.39 26.97 25.96
CA PHE A 365 -13.87 27.13 25.93
C PHE A 365 -14.41 28.39 25.25
N LYS A 366 -13.56 29.30 24.74
CA LYS A 366 -14.07 30.51 24.07
C LYS A 366 -14.61 30.12 22.69
N ILE A 367 -15.89 30.38 22.45
CA ILE A 367 -16.60 29.99 21.21
C ILE A 367 -15.87 30.43 19.92
N ARG A 368 -15.24 31.62 19.94
CA ARG A 368 -14.43 32.13 18.81
C ARG A 368 -13.30 31.20 18.37
N TYR A 369 -12.77 30.37 19.27
CA TYR A 369 -11.75 29.37 18.94
C TYR A 369 -12.35 28.25 18.09
N TYR A 370 -13.54 27.78 18.44
CA TYR A 370 -14.24 26.74 17.68
C TYR A 370 -14.83 27.26 16.38
N ILE A 371 -15.31 28.51 16.33
CA ILE A 371 -15.75 29.12 15.07
C ILE A 371 -14.59 29.12 14.07
N LEU A 372 -13.41 29.60 14.48
CA LEU A 372 -12.22 29.57 13.63
C LEU A 372 -11.85 28.13 13.23
N TRP A 373 -11.81 27.21 14.19
CA TRP A 373 -11.47 25.80 13.94
C TRP A 373 -12.42 25.13 12.94
N ILE A 374 -13.74 25.34 13.11
CA ILE A 374 -14.78 24.77 12.23
C ILE A 374 -14.71 25.38 10.84
N VAL A 375 -14.51 26.70 10.71
CA VAL A 375 -14.37 27.35 9.40
C VAL A 375 -13.16 26.79 8.64
N MET A 376 -12.01 26.63 9.31
CA MET A 376 -10.82 26.05 8.69
C MET A 376 -11.04 24.57 8.35
N ALA A 377 -11.64 23.78 9.24
CA ALA A 377 -11.96 22.39 8.98
C ALA A 377 -12.90 22.25 7.77
N ALA A 378 -13.98 23.04 7.71
CA ALA A 378 -14.95 23.02 6.63
C ALA A 378 -14.30 23.40 5.29
N SER A 379 -13.35 24.35 5.28
CA SER A 379 -12.65 24.76 4.05
C SER A 379 -11.85 23.64 3.37
N VAL A 380 -11.50 22.58 4.11
CA VAL A 380 -10.74 21.42 3.58
C VAL A 380 -11.63 20.18 3.47
N LEU A 381 -12.42 19.90 4.51
CA LEU A 381 -13.25 18.69 4.58
C LEU A 381 -14.44 18.73 3.63
N VAL A 382 -15.09 19.89 3.41
CA VAL A 382 -16.24 19.96 2.50
C VAL A 382 -15.82 19.68 1.06
N PRO A 383 -14.78 20.32 0.49
CA PRO A 383 -14.30 19.96 -0.85
C PRO A 383 -13.85 18.50 -0.95
N TYR A 384 -13.18 17.97 0.09
CA TYR A 384 -12.79 16.57 0.14
C TYR A 384 -14.01 15.64 0.05
N VAL A 385 -15.04 15.86 0.89
CA VAL A 385 -16.23 15.01 0.91
C VAL A 385 -16.98 15.09 -0.41
N VAL A 386 -17.17 16.28 -0.97
CA VAL A 386 -17.86 16.46 -2.27
C VAL A 386 -17.16 15.67 -3.38
N GLU A 387 -15.83 15.78 -3.46
CA GLU A 387 -15.05 15.05 -4.46
C GLU A 387 -15.06 13.53 -4.20
N PHE A 388 -14.92 13.10 -2.95
CA PHE A 388 -14.99 11.69 -2.57
C PHE A 388 -16.36 11.07 -2.88
N THR A 389 -17.46 11.80 -2.63
CA THR A 389 -18.83 11.32 -2.94
C THR A 389 -19.11 11.26 -4.43
N ASN A 390 -18.36 12.01 -5.25
CA ASN A 390 -18.50 11.97 -6.70
C ASN A 390 -17.53 10.95 -7.33
N ALA A 391 -16.42 10.66 -6.67
CA ALA A 391 -15.41 9.74 -7.15
C ALA A 391 -15.94 8.30 -7.17
N ASN A 392 -15.53 7.56 -8.21
CA ASN A 392 -15.82 6.14 -8.38
C ASN A 392 -14.76 5.30 -7.65
N THR A 393 -14.75 5.35 -6.32
CA THR A 393 -13.70 4.69 -5.54
C THR A 393 -14.16 3.36 -4.96
N ILE A 394 -13.18 2.49 -4.76
CA ILE A 394 -13.32 1.20 -4.12
C ILE A 394 -13.97 1.32 -2.73
N THR A 395 -13.49 2.23 -1.88
CA THR A 395 -14.02 2.37 -0.51
C THR A 395 -15.47 2.82 -0.52
N ARG A 396 -15.88 3.61 -1.53
CA ARG A 396 -17.28 4.04 -1.68
C ARG A 396 -18.20 2.89 -2.09
N LYS A 397 -17.72 1.97 -2.93
CA LYS A 397 -18.45 0.78 -3.38
C LYS A 397 -18.41 -0.38 -2.36
N ALA A 398 -17.50 -0.34 -1.40
CA ALA A 398 -17.37 -1.37 -0.39
C ALA A 398 -18.64 -1.49 0.45
N THR A 399 -19.14 -2.72 0.60
CA THR A 399 -20.12 -3.02 1.64
C THR A 399 -19.46 -2.79 3.00
N GLY A 400 -20.15 -2.05 3.87
CA GLY A 400 -19.62 -1.75 5.21
C GLY A 400 -19.34 -3.06 5.96
N PRO A 401 -18.13 -3.25 6.54
CA PRO A 401 -17.82 -4.48 7.27
C PRO A 401 -18.65 -4.57 8.55
N ASP A 402 -18.83 -5.80 9.04
CA ASP A 402 -19.39 -6.02 10.37
C ASP A 402 -18.54 -5.33 11.46
N ILE A 403 -19.19 -4.81 12.50
CA ILE A 403 -18.51 -4.07 13.58
C ILE A 403 -17.46 -4.95 14.28
N GLY A 404 -17.71 -6.26 14.41
CA GLY A 404 -16.77 -7.22 14.95
C GLY A 404 -15.51 -7.34 14.08
N GLN A 405 -15.68 -7.51 12.77
CA GLN A 405 -14.55 -7.57 11.82
C GLN A 405 -13.76 -6.25 11.81
N LEU A 406 -14.45 -5.12 11.89
CA LEU A 406 -13.81 -3.81 11.99
C LEU A 406 -12.96 -3.70 13.27
N PHE A 407 -13.48 -4.18 14.40
CA PHE A 407 -12.75 -4.21 15.66
C PHE A 407 -11.53 -5.14 15.58
N GLU A 408 -11.68 -6.35 15.03
CA GLU A 408 -10.57 -7.28 14.77
C GLU A 408 -9.50 -6.66 13.90
N PHE A 409 -9.88 -5.96 12.83
CA PHE A 409 -8.94 -5.25 11.96
C PHE A 409 -8.19 -4.16 12.70
N VAL A 410 -8.85 -3.39 13.58
CA VAL A 410 -8.20 -2.36 14.40
C VAL A 410 -7.18 -2.98 15.34
N LEU A 411 -7.51 -4.10 15.99
CA LEU A 411 -6.57 -4.83 16.85
C LEU A 411 -5.39 -5.37 16.04
N PHE A 412 -5.67 -6.02 14.92
CA PHE A 412 -4.67 -6.54 14.00
C PHE A 412 -3.72 -5.42 13.56
N PHE A 413 -4.25 -4.27 13.13
CA PHE A 413 -3.50 -3.10 12.66
C PHE A 413 -2.54 -2.57 13.74
N ILE A 414 -3.01 -2.45 14.99
CA ILE A 414 -2.21 -1.94 16.11
C ILE A 414 -1.14 -2.95 16.55
N GLY A 415 -1.46 -4.25 16.54
CA GLY A 415 -0.54 -5.30 16.95
C GLY A 415 0.44 -5.73 15.86
N SER A 416 0.18 -5.44 14.58
CA SER A 416 1.02 -5.84 13.44
C SER A 416 2.50 -5.46 13.55
N PRO A 417 2.88 -4.25 14.01
CA PRO A 417 4.30 -3.93 14.18
C PRO A 417 4.99 -4.76 15.26
N LEU A 418 4.21 -5.43 16.11
CA LEU A 418 4.69 -6.26 17.19
C LEU A 418 4.39 -7.75 16.98
N ALA A 419 3.91 -8.18 15.83
CA ALA A 419 3.58 -9.59 15.57
C ALA A 419 4.58 -10.25 14.61
N GLN A 420 4.92 -11.52 14.84
CA GLN A 420 5.84 -12.29 14.00
C GLN A 420 5.06 -12.98 12.87
N TYR A 421 3.93 -12.40 12.49
CA TYR A 421 2.91 -13.00 11.65
C TYR A 421 3.47 -13.60 10.35
N ARG A 422 4.53 -13.00 9.80
CA ARG A 422 5.18 -13.49 8.58
C ARG A 422 5.80 -14.89 8.71
N LEU A 423 6.22 -15.27 9.90
CA LEU A 423 6.90 -16.56 10.12
C LEU A 423 5.93 -17.68 10.52
N MET A 424 4.76 -17.36 11.09
CA MET A 424 3.90 -18.37 11.73
C MET A 424 2.47 -18.43 11.17
N GLY A 425 2.10 -17.58 10.19
CA GLY A 425 0.78 -17.58 9.52
C GLY A 425 -0.45 -17.31 10.41
N SER A 426 -0.28 -17.22 11.73
CA SER A 426 -1.37 -17.12 12.70
C SER A 426 -1.87 -15.69 12.89
N GLN A 427 -3.07 -15.40 12.41
CA GLN A 427 -3.73 -14.08 12.53
C GLN A 427 -4.01 -13.69 13.99
N THR A 428 -3.94 -14.64 14.93
CA THR A 428 -4.27 -14.43 16.34
C THR A 428 -3.24 -13.59 17.10
N GLU A 429 -1.95 -13.72 16.78
CA GLU A 429 -0.87 -12.99 17.46
C GLU A 429 -1.03 -11.45 17.35
N PRO A 430 -1.17 -10.84 16.15
CA PRO A 430 -1.36 -9.40 16.05
C PRO A 430 -2.64 -8.92 16.73
N ILE A 431 -3.72 -9.70 16.69
CA ILE A 431 -4.98 -9.35 17.38
C ILE A 431 -4.77 -9.32 18.91
N LEU A 432 -4.10 -10.34 19.48
CA LEU A 432 -3.81 -10.40 20.92
C LEU A 432 -2.91 -9.24 21.37
N LEU A 433 -1.90 -8.89 20.58
CA LEU A 433 -1.00 -7.77 20.87
C LEU A 433 -1.71 -6.42 20.73
N GLY A 434 -2.58 -6.26 19.74
CA GLY A 434 -3.45 -5.10 19.61
C GLY A 434 -4.38 -4.95 20.82
N ALA A 435 -5.01 -6.04 21.24
CA ALA A 435 -5.87 -6.07 22.42
C ALA A 435 -5.09 -5.70 23.69
N LEU A 436 -3.88 -6.25 23.85
CA LEU A 436 -2.97 -5.90 24.94
C LEU A 436 -2.61 -4.41 24.92
N GLY A 437 -2.31 -3.84 23.76
CA GLY A 437 -1.99 -2.42 23.60
C GLY A 437 -3.15 -1.51 23.99
N ILE A 438 -4.36 -1.80 23.49
CA ILE A 438 -5.58 -1.04 23.83
C ILE A 438 -5.92 -1.19 25.32
N GLY A 439 -5.91 -2.42 25.85
CA GLY A 439 -6.17 -2.68 27.27
C GLY A 439 -5.18 -1.94 28.19
N THR A 440 -3.89 -1.98 27.85
CA THR A 440 -2.84 -1.26 28.58
C THR A 440 -3.04 0.25 28.50
N THR A 441 -3.44 0.79 27.34
CA THR A 441 -3.76 2.21 27.19
C THR A 441 -4.89 2.63 28.11
N ILE A 442 -5.98 1.85 28.18
CA ILE A 442 -7.13 2.15 29.05
C ILE A 442 -6.71 2.13 30.52
N ILE A 443 -5.99 1.09 30.94
CA ILE A 443 -5.50 0.94 32.31
C ILE A 443 -4.59 2.11 32.69
N LEU A 444 -3.64 2.48 31.83
CA LEU A 444 -2.71 3.59 32.09
C LEU A 444 -3.40 4.96 32.03
N GLY A 445 -4.37 5.15 31.15
CA GLY A 445 -5.18 6.37 31.10
C GLY A 445 -5.93 6.60 32.40
N ILE A 446 -6.60 5.54 32.89
CA ILE A 446 -7.28 5.54 34.20
C ILE A 446 -6.25 5.75 35.33
N TYR A 447 -5.15 5.00 35.32
CA TYR A 447 -4.10 5.13 36.32
C TYR A 447 -3.57 6.56 36.41
N ASN A 448 -3.19 7.15 35.28
CA ASN A 448 -2.64 8.51 35.24
C ASN A 448 -3.67 9.54 35.70
N LEU A 449 -4.94 9.41 35.30
CA LEU A 449 -6.03 10.28 35.76
C LEU A 449 -6.11 10.34 37.29
N TYR A 450 -6.06 9.19 37.96
CA TYR A 450 -6.23 9.11 39.41
C TYR A 450 -4.92 9.30 40.18
N MET A 451 -3.82 8.75 39.68
CA MET A 451 -2.55 8.59 40.42
C MET A 451 -1.47 9.61 40.06
N VAL A 452 -1.57 10.35 38.96
CA VAL A 452 -0.56 11.34 38.52
C VAL A 452 -1.07 12.77 38.73
N HIS A 453 -0.22 13.66 39.25
CA HIS A 453 -0.61 15.06 39.46
C HIS A 453 -0.86 15.72 38.11
N ASN A 454 -2.05 16.32 37.92
CA ASN A 454 -2.56 16.76 36.62
C ASN A 454 -2.53 15.67 35.54
N GLY A 455 -2.63 14.40 35.92
CA GLY A 455 -2.38 13.27 35.04
C GLY A 455 -3.24 13.26 33.78
N PHE A 456 -4.50 13.68 33.85
CA PHE A 456 -5.32 13.85 32.65
C PHE A 456 -4.69 14.78 31.61
N ARG A 457 -4.23 15.97 32.04
CA ARG A 457 -3.59 16.95 31.16
C ARG A 457 -2.28 16.41 30.58
N LYS A 458 -1.52 15.66 31.38
CA LYS A 458 -0.24 15.05 30.96
C LYS A 458 -0.45 13.89 29.99
N SER A 459 -1.50 13.08 30.19
CA SER A 459 -1.84 11.94 29.33
C SER A 459 -2.59 12.33 28.06
N LEU A 460 -3.30 13.46 28.04
CA LEU A 460 -4.16 13.86 26.94
C LEU A 460 -3.48 13.87 25.55
N PRO A 461 -2.26 14.40 25.37
CA PRO A 461 -1.62 14.41 24.05
C PRO A 461 -1.33 12.99 23.54
N TRP A 462 -0.99 12.07 24.43
CA TRP A 462 -0.71 10.68 24.11
C TRP A 462 -1.98 9.91 23.77
N LEU A 463 -3.05 10.14 24.54
CA LEU A 463 -4.38 9.62 24.21
C LEU A 463 -4.91 10.19 22.88
N ALA A 464 -4.56 11.44 22.54
CA ALA A 464 -4.89 12.03 21.25
C ALA A 464 -4.14 11.34 20.10
N ILE A 465 -2.82 11.08 20.24
CA ILE A 465 -2.05 10.32 19.25
C ILE A 465 -2.64 8.91 19.07
N ILE A 466 -2.96 8.22 20.16
CA ILE A 466 -3.58 6.89 20.12
C ILE A 466 -4.96 6.94 19.44
N GLY A 467 -5.80 7.91 19.80
CA GLY A 467 -7.11 8.10 19.18
C GLY A 467 -7.01 8.37 17.68
N TRP A 468 -6.01 9.15 17.25
CA TRP A 468 -5.73 9.38 15.84
C TRP A 468 -5.34 8.09 15.11
N VAL A 469 -4.47 7.25 15.70
CA VAL A 469 -4.12 5.94 15.13
C VAL A 469 -5.32 4.99 15.06
N VAL A 470 -6.16 4.93 16.09
CA VAL A 470 -7.37 4.07 16.12
C VAL A 470 -8.35 4.48 15.03
N LEU A 471 -8.60 5.78 14.83
CA LEU A 471 -9.46 6.27 13.75
C LEU A 471 -8.91 5.91 12.36
N ASN A 472 -7.59 5.95 12.21
CA ASN A 472 -6.92 5.51 10.99
C ASN A 472 -7.09 4.01 10.73
N ALA A 473 -6.86 3.19 11.75
CA ALA A 473 -7.04 1.76 11.67
C ALA A 473 -8.49 1.39 11.30
N ALA A 474 -9.47 2.04 11.94
CA ALA A 474 -10.89 1.82 11.65
C ALA A 474 -11.22 2.20 10.20
N THR A 475 -10.71 3.32 9.71
CA THR A 475 -11.05 3.74 8.33
C THR A 475 -10.35 2.91 7.27
N ALA A 476 -9.10 2.54 7.52
CA ALA A 476 -8.41 1.56 6.68
C ALA A 476 -9.17 0.24 6.66
N GLY A 477 -9.65 -0.25 7.81
CA GLY A 477 -10.47 -1.45 7.89
C GLY A 477 -11.76 -1.33 7.09
N TYR A 478 -12.47 -0.21 7.22
CA TYR A 478 -13.71 0.05 6.47
C TYR A 478 -13.53 -0.11 4.96
N GLY A 479 -12.47 0.46 4.38
CA GLY A 479 -12.22 0.38 2.94
C GLY A 479 -11.49 -0.88 2.47
N ARG A 480 -10.96 -1.73 3.36
CA ARG A 480 -10.07 -2.84 2.98
C ARG A 480 -10.55 -4.22 3.38
N ILE A 481 -11.33 -4.37 4.45
CA ILE A 481 -11.75 -5.70 4.94
C ILE A 481 -12.54 -6.46 3.87
N SER A 482 -13.48 -5.81 3.21
CA SER A 482 -14.35 -6.45 2.20
C SER A 482 -13.59 -6.96 0.99
N GLN A 483 -12.43 -6.38 0.68
CA GLN A 483 -11.64 -6.73 -0.51
C GLN A 483 -10.45 -7.63 -0.21
N PHE A 484 -9.76 -7.36 0.90
CA PHE A 484 -8.46 -7.96 1.21
C PHE A 484 -8.47 -8.75 2.52
N GLY A 485 -9.59 -8.79 3.23
CA GLY A 485 -9.70 -9.42 4.54
C GLY A 485 -8.88 -8.71 5.63
N LEU A 486 -8.70 -9.42 6.75
CA LEU A 486 -7.96 -8.92 7.92
C LEU A 486 -6.46 -8.77 7.64
N THR A 487 -5.90 -9.58 6.74
CA THR A 487 -4.46 -9.58 6.43
C THR A 487 -3.99 -8.27 5.83
N ALA A 488 -4.88 -7.46 5.23
CA ALA A 488 -4.53 -6.11 4.79
C ALA A 488 -4.00 -5.21 5.92
N ALA A 489 -4.42 -5.42 7.17
CA ALA A 489 -3.91 -4.68 8.32
C ALA A 489 -2.41 -4.92 8.58
N SER A 490 -1.88 -6.06 8.12
CA SER A 490 -0.45 -6.42 8.20
C SER A 490 0.45 -5.67 7.20
N SER A 491 -0.14 -4.94 6.26
CA SER A 491 0.63 -4.24 5.24
C SER A 491 1.60 -3.24 5.87
N VAL A 492 2.85 -3.25 5.41
CA VAL A 492 3.94 -2.42 5.97
C VAL A 492 3.60 -0.92 6.03
N ARG A 493 2.76 -0.42 5.12
CA ARG A 493 2.28 0.98 5.14
C ARG A 493 1.52 1.34 6.41
N TYR A 494 0.85 0.37 7.03
CA TYR A 494 0.06 0.57 8.24
C TYR A 494 0.91 0.46 9.51
N MET A 495 2.04 -0.25 9.45
CA MET A 495 2.91 -0.46 10.60
C MET A 495 3.45 0.86 11.18
N ILE A 496 3.68 1.89 10.35
CA ILE A 496 4.13 3.22 10.83
C ILE A 496 3.14 3.81 11.86
N TYR A 497 1.83 3.65 11.64
CA TYR A 497 0.82 4.12 12.60
C TYR A 497 0.85 3.30 13.89
N GLY A 498 0.99 1.98 13.79
CA GLY A 498 1.10 1.12 14.97
C GLY A 498 2.36 1.44 15.78
N LEU A 499 3.50 1.71 15.15
CA LEU A 499 4.73 2.16 15.82
C LEU A 499 4.53 3.49 16.55
N LEU A 500 3.76 4.42 15.96
CA LEU A 500 3.37 5.68 16.60
C LEU A 500 2.44 5.43 17.81
N PHE A 501 1.51 4.47 17.73
CA PHE A 501 0.68 4.05 18.86
C PHE A 501 1.54 3.54 20.02
N TRP A 502 2.47 2.62 19.76
CA TRP A 502 3.33 2.06 20.81
C TRP A 502 4.25 3.12 21.40
N THR A 503 4.75 4.05 20.59
CA THR A 503 5.50 5.23 21.06
C THR A 503 4.69 6.08 22.03
N ALA A 504 3.41 6.36 21.72
CA ALA A 504 2.53 7.09 22.62
C ALA A 504 2.21 6.32 23.90
N LEU A 505 2.08 4.99 23.82
CA LEU A 505 1.92 4.13 24.98
C LEU A 505 3.15 4.17 25.90
N PHE A 506 4.37 4.15 25.36
CA PHE A 506 5.60 4.32 26.13
C PHE A 506 5.65 5.65 26.88
N ALA A 507 5.12 6.73 26.29
CA ALA A 507 5.02 8.01 26.97
C ALA A 507 4.02 7.96 28.14
N LEU A 508 2.86 7.30 27.98
CA LEU A 508 1.91 7.07 29.08
C LEU A 508 2.53 6.25 30.22
N ILE A 509 3.28 5.20 29.87
CA ILE A 509 4.04 4.38 30.81
C ILE A 509 5.04 5.25 31.58
N SER A 510 5.80 6.08 30.87
CA SER A 510 6.84 6.91 31.48
C SER A 510 6.25 7.97 32.43
N ILE A 511 5.11 8.58 32.09
CA ILE A 511 4.37 9.47 33.00
C ILE A 511 3.93 8.72 34.27
N ALA A 512 3.39 7.51 34.12
CA ALA A 512 2.95 6.68 35.25
C ALA A 512 4.12 6.31 36.18
N LEU A 513 5.28 5.99 35.61
CA LEU A 513 6.48 5.58 36.36
C LEU A 513 7.14 6.73 37.12
N PHE A 514 7.24 7.91 36.49
CA PHE A 514 8.10 8.99 36.98
C PHE A 514 7.37 10.12 37.71
N GLU A 515 6.04 10.22 37.60
CA GLU A 515 5.29 11.36 38.16
C GLU A 515 4.10 11.02 39.08
N PRO A 516 4.21 10.03 39.97
CA PRO A 516 3.10 9.70 40.87
C PRO A 516 2.79 10.87 41.83
N LYS A 517 1.50 11.08 42.12
CA LYS A 517 1.04 12.00 43.17
C LYS A 517 1.70 11.64 44.49
N GLN A 518 2.24 12.64 45.19
CA GLN A 518 2.56 12.49 46.60
C GLN A 518 1.26 12.31 47.38
N ALA A 519 1.01 11.10 47.85
CA ALA A 519 -0.15 10.81 48.69
C ALA A 519 -0.01 11.58 50.03
N SER A 520 -1.08 12.25 50.46
CA SER A 520 -1.07 13.04 51.69
C SER A 520 -1.10 12.20 52.97
N SER A 521 -1.64 10.97 52.92
CA SER A 521 -1.76 10.11 54.10
C SER A 521 -0.83 8.89 54.09
N GLU A 522 -0.26 8.55 55.26
CA GLU A 522 0.70 7.44 55.44
C GLU A 522 0.14 6.05 55.08
N ARG A 523 -1.14 5.80 55.35
CA ARG A 523 -1.79 4.51 55.02
C ARG A 523 -1.93 4.34 53.51
N TRP A 524 -2.37 5.39 52.82
CA TRP A 524 -2.48 5.41 51.36
C TRP A 524 -1.08 5.38 50.72
N LYS A 525 -0.08 6.06 51.28
CA LYS A 525 1.31 5.97 50.83
C LYS A 525 1.79 4.51 50.77
N ARG A 526 1.55 3.68 51.81
CA ARG A 526 1.99 2.27 51.80
C ARG A 526 1.27 1.42 50.76
N GLN A 527 -0.05 1.55 50.62
CA GLN A 527 -0.82 0.80 49.63
C GLN A 527 -0.50 1.24 48.19
N LEU A 528 -0.45 2.56 47.92
CA LEU A 528 0.01 3.08 46.63
C LEU A 528 1.44 2.65 46.34
N TYR A 529 2.32 2.57 47.34
CA TYR A 529 3.70 2.15 47.13
C TYR A 529 3.80 0.68 46.69
N ARG A 530 3.04 -0.23 47.31
CA ARG A 530 2.99 -1.65 46.90
C ARG A 530 2.39 -1.79 45.51
N PHE A 531 1.25 -1.14 45.26
CA PHE A 531 0.60 -1.18 43.95
C PHE A 531 1.50 -0.61 42.86
N ARG A 532 2.15 0.54 43.11
CA ARG A 532 3.14 1.14 42.22
C ARG A 532 4.31 0.20 41.95
N HIS A 533 4.81 -0.51 42.96
CA HIS A 533 5.91 -1.46 42.74
C HIS A 533 5.50 -2.60 41.81
N VAL A 534 4.30 -3.17 41.99
CA VAL A 534 3.80 -4.22 41.08
C VAL A 534 3.63 -3.67 39.67
N VAL A 535 3.00 -2.50 39.51
CA VAL A 535 2.83 -1.84 38.22
C VAL A 535 4.18 -1.54 37.57
N ASN A 536 5.16 -1.04 38.32
CA ASN A 536 6.49 -0.76 37.80
C ASN A 536 7.21 -2.05 37.35
N VAL A 537 7.11 -3.14 38.10
CA VAL A 537 7.69 -4.44 37.71
C VAL A 537 7.05 -4.95 36.43
N LEU A 538 5.71 -4.87 36.32
CA LEU A 538 4.99 -5.26 35.11
C LEU A 538 5.37 -4.38 33.91
N LEU A 539 5.52 -3.07 34.12
CA LEU A 539 5.92 -2.14 33.07
C LEU A 539 7.36 -2.38 32.62
N VAL A 540 8.29 -2.63 33.53
CA VAL A 540 9.66 -2.99 33.19
C VAL A 540 9.70 -4.35 32.47
N GLY A 541 8.95 -5.34 32.94
CA GLY A 541 8.81 -6.62 32.26
C GLY A 541 8.25 -6.47 30.84
N PHE A 542 7.25 -5.59 30.67
CA PHE A 542 6.70 -5.25 29.37
C PHE A 542 7.72 -4.56 28.45
N MET A 543 8.54 -3.63 28.98
CA MET A 543 9.64 -3.01 28.22
C MET A 543 10.69 -4.02 27.77
N VAL A 544 11.06 -4.96 28.66
CA VAL A 544 12.00 -6.05 28.33
C VAL A 544 11.40 -6.95 27.27
N PHE A 545 10.11 -7.33 27.41
CA PHE A 545 9.38 -8.11 26.42
C PHE A 545 9.39 -7.42 25.06
N LEU A 546 9.03 -6.14 24.99
CA LEU A 546 9.06 -5.36 23.75
C LEU A 546 10.47 -5.25 23.15
N SER A 547 11.50 -5.16 23.98
CA SER A 547 12.89 -5.05 23.52
C SER A 547 13.38 -6.38 22.94
N TYR A 548 13.11 -7.50 23.62
CA TYR A 548 13.36 -8.85 23.11
C TYR A 548 12.60 -9.08 21.81
N TRP A 549 11.33 -8.70 21.80
CA TRP A 549 10.46 -8.88 20.66
C TRP A 549 10.93 -8.05 19.44
N TYR A 550 11.34 -6.80 19.66
CA TYR A 550 11.94 -5.95 18.63
C TYR A 550 13.21 -6.56 18.02
N VAL A 551 14.06 -7.20 18.83
CA VAL A 551 15.25 -7.91 18.33
C VAL A 551 14.84 -9.07 17.42
N ASN A 552 13.81 -9.84 17.78
CA ASN A 552 13.35 -10.94 16.94
C ASN A 552 12.69 -10.44 15.64
N ALA A 553 11.91 -9.35 15.69
CA ALA A 553 11.37 -8.72 14.48
C ALA A 553 12.48 -8.18 13.56
N TYR A 554 13.57 -7.68 14.15
CA TYR A 554 14.77 -7.30 13.41
C TYR A 554 15.41 -8.51 12.73
N GLN A 555 15.47 -9.67 13.39
CA GLN A 555 16.00 -10.90 12.78
C GLN A 555 15.18 -11.34 11.57
N ALA A 556 13.85 -11.37 11.69
CA ALA A 556 12.96 -11.66 10.56
C ALA A 556 13.15 -10.68 9.39
N THR A 557 13.48 -9.43 9.72
CA THR A 557 13.81 -8.41 8.70
C THR A 557 15.13 -8.69 8.00
N VAL A 558 16.17 -9.07 8.75
CA VAL A 558 17.48 -9.43 8.20
C VAL A 558 17.38 -10.67 7.30
N GLN A 559 16.56 -11.65 7.67
CA GLN A 559 16.25 -12.78 6.78
C GLN A 559 15.61 -12.28 5.47
N GLY A 560 14.65 -11.36 5.57
CA GLY A 560 14.11 -10.65 4.41
C GLY A 560 15.10 -9.74 3.67
N HIS A 561 16.35 -9.54 4.15
CA HIS A 561 17.38 -8.82 3.39
C HIS A 561 18.11 -9.71 2.38
N HIS A 562 18.01 -11.03 2.47
CA HIS A 562 18.53 -11.86 1.40
C HIS A 562 17.77 -11.65 0.08
N LEU A 563 16.50 -11.23 0.14
CA LEU A 563 15.75 -10.66 -1.00
C LEU A 563 16.37 -9.36 -1.54
N LEU A 564 16.97 -8.53 -0.69
CA LEU A 564 17.63 -7.30 -1.13
C LEU A 564 18.96 -7.54 -1.83
N ASP A 565 19.62 -8.66 -1.58
CA ASP A 565 20.81 -9.01 -2.37
C ASP A 565 20.41 -9.31 -3.83
N GLN A 566 19.19 -9.82 -4.07
CA GLN A 566 18.61 -9.81 -5.42
C GLN A 566 18.20 -8.40 -5.87
N VAL A 567 17.81 -7.49 -4.96
CA VAL A 567 17.64 -6.06 -5.32
C VAL A 567 18.98 -5.43 -5.71
N VAL A 568 20.12 -5.89 -5.21
CA VAL A 568 21.45 -5.47 -5.67
C VAL A 568 21.72 -5.96 -7.09
N GLU A 569 21.25 -7.16 -7.44
CA GLU A 569 21.22 -7.65 -8.82
C GLU A 569 20.24 -6.84 -9.70
N LEU A 570 19.07 -6.47 -9.14
CA LEU A 570 18.14 -5.51 -9.76
C LEU A 570 18.74 -4.11 -9.88
N ARG A 571 19.67 -3.73 -9.02
CA ARG A 571 20.39 -2.45 -9.08
C ARG A 571 21.46 -2.48 -10.16
N ALA A 572 22.16 -3.61 -10.30
CA ALA A 572 23.07 -3.85 -11.41
C ALA A 572 22.29 -3.79 -12.75
N THR A 573 21.07 -4.33 -12.78
CA THR A 573 20.19 -4.26 -13.96
C THR A 573 19.41 -2.95 -14.09
N SER A 574 19.25 -2.17 -13.01
CA SER A 574 18.63 -0.83 -13.08
C SER A 574 19.48 0.13 -13.91
N GLY A 575 20.81 -0.07 -13.95
CA GLY A 575 21.68 0.61 -14.90
C GLY A 575 21.32 0.30 -16.35
N CYS A 576 20.91 -0.93 -16.64
CA CYS A 576 20.37 -1.31 -17.95
C CYS A 576 19.05 -0.58 -18.24
N LEU A 577 18.15 -0.46 -17.26
CA LEU A 577 16.87 0.22 -17.45
C LEU A 577 17.01 1.74 -17.61
N TYR A 578 17.96 2.35 -16.90
CA TYR A 578 18.22 3.79 -16.97
C TYR A 578 18.76 4.24 -18.32
N ASP A 579 19.55 3.38 -18.96
CA ASP A 579 20.08 3.59 -20.30
C ASP A 579 19.53 2.52 -21.25
N PHE A 580 18.26 2.13 -21.13
CA PHE A 580 17.73 0.97 -21.88
C PHE A 580 17.88 1.14 -23.41
N MET A 581 18.00 2.38 -23.90
CA MET A 581 18.30 2.68 -25.30
C MET A 581 19.72 2.23 -25.72
N ASN A 582 20.71 2.32 -24.83
CA ASN A 582 22.11 1.97 -25.13
C ASN A 582 22.65 0.78 -24.31
N ALA A 583 21.92 0.29 -23.32
CA ALA A 583 22.25 -0.91 -22.55
C ALA A 583 22.36 -2.10 -23.50
N SER A 584 23.24 -3.08 -23.26
CA SER A 584 23.34 -4.23 -24.17
C SER A 584 22.08 -5.12 -24.10
N ASP A 585 21.80 -5.89 -25.14
CA ASP A 585 20.67 -6.84 -25.14
C ASP A 585 20.79 -7.84 -23.99
N SER A 586 21.99 -8.33 -23.72
CA SER A 586 22.28 -9.17 -22.56
C SER A 586 21.96 -8.50 -21.22
N CYS A 587 22.08 -7.17 -21.15
CA CYS A 587 21.75 -6.38 -19.97
C CYS A 587 20.24 -6.39 -19.75
N LEU A 588 19.46 -6.19 -20.82
CA LEU A 588 17.98 -6.11 -20.81
C LEU A 588 17.29 -7.48 -20.76
N ASP A 589 17.89 -8.51 -21.36
CA ASP A 589 17.40 -9.89 -21.37
C ASP A 589 17.32 -10.43 -19.95
N ASN A 590 18.35 -10.16 -19.14
CA ASN A 590 18.40 -10.55 -17.74
C ASN A 590 17.34 -9.84 -16.87
N VAL A 591 16.72 -8.75 -17.34
CA VAL A 591 15.73 -7.97 -16.56
C VAL A 591 14.30 -8.35 -16.93
N LEU A 592 14.02 -8.41 -18.23
CA LEU A 592 12.66 -8.44 -18.76
C LEU A 592 12.45 -9.52 -19.83
N GLY A 593 13.51 -10.25 -20.21
CA GLY A 593 13.45 -11.34 -21.20
C GLY A 593 13.04 -10.94 -22.62
N VAL A 594 12.91 -9.62 -22.91
CA VAL A 594 12.49 -9.10 -24.23
C VAL A 594 13.08 -7.70 -24.56
N PRO A 595 14.41 -7.57 -24.77
CA PRO A 595 15.12 -6.30 -25.04
C PRO A 595 14.56 -5.52 -26.23
N ASP A 596 14.28 -6.23 -27.31
CA ASP A 596 13.85 -5.64 -28.59
C ASP A 596 12.48 -4.97 -28.49
N ASN A 597 11.57 -5.52 -27.70
CA ASN A 597 10.24 -4.94 -27.52
C ASN A 597 10.30 -3.64 -26.71
N LEU A 598 11.09 -3.62 -25.63
CA LEU A 598 11.28 -2.40 -24.83
C LEU A 598 11.94 -1.29 -25.61
N ARG A 599 13.01 -1.58 -26.36
CA ARG A 599 13.64 -0.56 -27.20
C ARG A 599 12.71 -0.07 -28.30
N ARG A 600 11.90 -0.93 -28.92
CA ARG A 600 10.92 -0.49 -29.92
C ARG A 600 9.82 0.37 -29.31
N ILE A 601 9.25 -0.02 -28.18
CA ILE A 601 8.20 0.74 -27.48
C ILE A 601 8.71 2.12 -27.13
N ALA A 602 9.90 2.21 -26.53
CA ALA A 602 10.40 3.48 -26.04
C ALA A 602 11.13 4.32 -27.10
N TYR A 603 11.71 3.72 -28.14
CA TYR A 603 12.14 4.45 -29.35
C TYR A 603 10.93 5.11 -30.03
N ARG A 604 9.81 4.39 -30.20
CA ARG A 604 8.56 4.95 -30.75
C ARG A 604 7.98 6.04 -29.85
N ALA A 605 7.87 5.79 -28.54
CA ALA A 605 7.43 6.80 -27.58
C ALA A 605 8.30 8.09 -27.60
N SER A 606 9.61 7.94 -27.86
CA SER A 606 10.53 9.09 -27.97
C SER A 606 10.41 9.86 -29.30
N GLN A 607 10.06 9.19 -30.40
CA GLN A 607 9.91 9.83 -31.71
C GLN A 607 8.60 10.58 -31.85
N ASP A 608 7.53 10.08 -31.21
CA ASP A 608 6.18 10.62 -31.43
C ASP A 608 5.81 11.80 -30.51
N ARG A 609 6.72 12.25 -29.63
CA ARG A 609 6.41 13.25 -28.56
C ARG A 609 5.15 12.91 -27.78
N VAL A 610 4.80 11.62 -27.69
CA VAL A 610 3.59 11.14 -27.03
C VAL A 610 3.83 11.27 -25.53
N SER A 611 3.12 12.21 -24.92
CA SER A 611 2.83 12.14 -23.49
C SER A 611 2.23 10.78 -23.22
N TRP A 612 2.91 9.97 -22.41
CA TRP A 612 2.48 8.64 -21.98
C TRP A 612 0.95 8.56 -21.84
N LEU A 613 0.32 7.70 -22.65
CA LEU A 613 -1.12 7.50 -22.63
C LEU A 613 -1.53 6.99 -21.24
N GLU A 614 -2.29 7.84 -20.55
CA GLU A 614 -3.02 7.57 -19.32
C GLU A 614 -4.09 6.53 -19.64
N VAL A 615 -3.93 5.27 -19.22
CA VAL A 615 -5.04 4.31 -19.18
C VAL A 615 -5.63 4.33 -17.78
N ASP A 616 -6.53 5.29 -17.56
CA ASP A 616 -7.56 5.24 -16.53
C ASP A 616 -8.86 5.76 -17.16
N SER A 617 -9.91 4.94 -17.05
CA SER A 617 -11.22 5.05 -17.68
C SER A 617 -12.00 6.33 -17.35
N TYR A 618 -12.00 7.32 -18.25
CA TYR A 618 -13.05 8.36 -18.42
C TYR A 618 -13.09 8.86 -19.89
N PRO A 619 -14.25 9.29 -20.41
CA PRO A 619 -14.41 9.61 -21.83
C PRO A 619 -13.72 10.94 -22.17
N LEU A 620 -12.68 10.87 -23.01
CA LEU A 620 -12.01 12.04 -23.56
C LEU A 620 -12.79 12.52 -24.81
N ALA A 621 -13.38 13.70 -24.74
CA ALA A 621 -13.85 14.41 -25.93
C ALA A 621 -12.63 15.06 -26.61
N LEU A 622 -12.15 14.46 -27.69
CA LEU A 622 -11.09 15.01 -28.54
C LEU A 622 -11.70 16.07 -29.49
N GLN A 623 -11.21 17.31 -29.40
CA GLN A 623 -11.44 18.32 -30.42
C GLN A 623 -10.47 18.08 -31.59
N TYR A 624 -11.01 17.79 -32.77
CA TYR A 624 -10.25 17.49 -33.98
C TYR A 624 -9.52 18.72 -34.52
N ALA A 625 -8.24 18.55 -34.85
CA ALA A 625 -7.52 19.38 -35.81
C ALA A 625 -6.84 18.46 -36.84
N ASN A 626 -7.26 18.62 -38.10
CA ASN A 626 -6.87 17.90 -39.31
C ASN A 626 -5.38 17.49 -39.35
N LYS A 627 -5.06 16.23 -39.05
CA LYS A 627 -3.71 15.65 -39.23
C LYS A 627 -3.79 14.29 -39.93
N SER A 628 -2.91 14.09 -40.91
CA SER A 628 -2.81 12.91 -41.78
C SER A 628 -1.94 11.78 -41.21
N THR A 629 -1.83 11.67 -39.88
CA THR A 629 -1.01 10.66 -39.19
C THR A 629 -1.90 9.69 -38.42
N PRO A 630 -1.64 8.37 -38.46
CA PRO A 630 -2.38 7.40 -37.66
C PRO A 630 -2.23 7.74 -36.17
N GLU A 631 -3.32 7.72 -35.40
CA GLU A 631 -3.29 7.87 -33.95
C GLU A 631 -3.71 6.54 -33.30
N GLU A 632 -2.89 6.06 -32.37
CA GLU A 632 -3.17 4.88 -31.55
C GLU A 632 -4.16 5.23 -30.45
N ALA A 633 -5.21 4.41 -30.30
CA ALA A 633 -6.13 4.47 -29.18
C ALA A 633 -6.07 3.12 -28.44
N SER A 634 -5.85 3.15 -27.13
CA SER A 634 -5.95 1.94 -26.32
C SER A 634 -7.39 1.77 -25.80
N ILE A 635 -7.89 0.53 -25.85
CA ILE A 635 -9.21 0.15 -25.33
C ILE A 635 -8.96 -0.74 -24.13
N ASP A 636 -9.39 -0.31 -22.96
CA ASP A 636 -9.35 -1.14 -21.74
C ASP A 636 -10.65 -1.96 -21.65
N ILE A 637 -10.53 -3.28 -21.68
CA ILE A 637 -11.64 -4.22 -21.45
C ILE A 637 -11.30 -5.02 -20.19
N ASP A 638 -12.08 -4.83 -19.12
CA ASP A 638 -11.91 -5.55 -17.84
C ASP A 638 -10.50 -5.46 -17.22
N GLY A 639 -9.79 -4.34 -17.38
CA GLY A 639 -8.42 -4.15 -16.87
C GLY A 639 -7.34 -4.73 -17.79
N THR A 640 -7.72 -5.17 -18.99
CA THR A 640 -6.78 -5.59 -20.06
C THR A 640 -6.79 -4.56 -21.17
N VAL A 641 -5.63 -3.94 -21.40
CA VAL A 641 -5.45 -2.88 -22.40
C VAL A 641 -5.17 -3.52 -23.77
N TYR A 642 -6.04 -3.26 -24.75
CA TYR A 642 -5.90 -3.69 -26.14
C TYR A 642 -5.53 -2.48 -27.02
N ASP A 643 -4.60 -2.70 -27.95
CA ASP A 643 -4.23 -1.68 -28.92
C ASP A 643 -5.26 -1.64 -30.05
N ALA A 644 -5.93 -0.52 -30.26
CA ALA A 644 -6.77 -0.26 -31.43
C ALA A 644 -6.11 0.83 -32.29
N LEU A 645 -5.94 0.54 -33.57
CA LEU A 645 -5.25 1.46 -34.48
C LEU A 645 -6.26 2.07 -35.45
N LEU A 646 -6.54 3.36 -35.29
CA LEU A 646 -7.30 4.12 -36.29
C LEU A 646 -6.35 4.44 -37.45
N LEU A 647 -6.41 3.63 -38.51
CA LEU A 647 -5.38 3.63 -39.55
C LEU A 647 -5.57 4.69 -40.63
N ARG A 648 -6.81 5.07 -41.00
CA ARG A 648 -7.01 6.06 -42.06
C ARG A 648 -8.44 6.56 -42.19
N THR A 649 -8.58 7.87 -42.28
CA THR A 649 -9.67 8.53 -42.99
C THR A 649 -9.12 9.04 -44.33
N HIS A 650 -9.67 8.55 -45.44
CA HIS A 650 -9.50 9.16 -46.75
C HIS A 650 -10.85 9.74 -47.16
N LYS A 651 -10.88 10.78 -48.02
CA LYS A 651 -12.09 11.58 -48.33
C LYS A 651 -13.38 10.75 -48.42
N ASP A 652 -13.33 9.59 -49.07
CA ASP A 652 -14.52 8.80 -49.37
C ASP A 652 -14.60 7.47 -48.58
N THR A 653 -13.62 7.13 -47.74
CA THR A 653 -13.62 5.88 -46.95
C THR A 653 -13.10 6.07 -45.53
N ALA A 654 -13.81 5.47 -44.57
CA ALA A 654 -13.33 5.30 -43.20
C ALA A 654 -12.93 3.84 -42.98
N SER A 655 -11.71 3.64 -42.49
CA SER A 655 -11.18 2.31 -42.23
C SER A 655 -10.71 2.16 -40.78
N TRP A 656 -11.09 1.03 -40.16
CA TRP A 656 -10.65 0.65 -38.82
C TRP A 656 -9.93 -0.69 -38.90
N THR A 657 -8.83 -0.83 -38.17
CA THR A 657 -8.25 -2.15 -37.89
C THR A 657 -8.24 -2.36 -36.39
N ILE A 658 -8.88 -3.44 -35.98
CA ILE A 658 -9.01 -3.82 -34.57
C ILE A 658 -8.22 -5.10 -34.38
N PHE A 659 -7.32 -5.09 -33.40
CA PHE A 659 -6.58 -6.28 -33.01
C PHE A 659 -7.31 -6.96 -31.86
N ILE A 660 -8.07 -7.99 -32.19
CA ILE A 660 -8.79 -8.78 -31.18
C ILE A 660 -8.04 -10.10 -31.06
N PRO A 661 -7.66 -10.55 -29.84
CA PRO A 661 -7.12 -11.88 -29.66
C PRO A 661 -8.11 -12.94 -30.16
N ASP A 662 -7.58 -14.03 -30.72
CA ASP A 662 -8.40 -15.05 -31.39
C ASP A 662 -9.39 -15.76 -30.45
N ASP A 663 -9.20 -15.64 -29.13
CA ASP A 663 -10.00 -16.28 -28.08
C ASP A 663 -11.16 -15.41 -27.55
N VAL A 664 -11.31 -14.16 -28.01
CA VAL A 664 -12.40 -13.27 -27.55
C VAL A 664 -13.54 -13.23 -28.56
N GLN A 665 -14.67 -13.87 -28.24
CA GLN A 665 -15.91 -13.68 -29.01
C GLN A 665 -16.44 -12.25 -28.82
N THR A 666 -16.33 -11.45 -29.89
CA THR A 666 -16.86 -10.09 -29.95
C THR A 666 -17.91 -9.98 -31.05
N THR A 667 -18.95 -9.19 -30.79
CA THR A 667 -19.86 -8.72 -31.85
C THR A 667 -19.51 -7.27 -32.14
N LEU A 668 -19.16 -6.99 -33.39
CA LEU A 668 -18.87 -5.64 -33.87
C LEU A 668 -20.17 -5.05 -34.41
N GLN A 669 -20.61 -3.94 -33.82
CA GLN A 669 -21.77 -3.18 -34.27
C GLN A 669 -21.34 -1.77 -34.65
N THR A 670 -21.50 -1.41 -35.92
CA THR A 670 -21.34 -0.04 -36.41
C THR A 670 -22.70 0.64 -36.51
N THR A 671 -22.81 1.86 -35.97
CA THR A 671 -23.99 2.71 -36.06
C THR A 671 -23.59 4.04 -36.69
N LEU A 672 -24.30 4.46 -37.73
CA LEU A 672 -24.15 5.79 -38.33
C LEU A 672 -25.19 6.72 -37.69
N ILE A 673 -24.76 7.88 -37.18
CA ILE A 673 -25.64 8.90 -36.61
C ILE A 673 -25.54 10.16 -37.48
N LEU A 674 -26.66 10.57 -38.08
CA LEU A 674 -26.79 11.81 -38.83
C LEU A 674 -27.13 12.99 -37.89
N PRO A 675 -26.82 14.24 -38.27
CA PRO A 675 -27.11 15.41 -37.43
C PRO A 675 -28.62 15.56 -37.21
N GLY A 676 -29.04 15.56 -35.94
CA GLY A 676 -30.45 15.77 -35.54
C GLY A 676 -31.25 14.51 -35.16
N GLY A 677 -30.64 13.32 -35.18
CA GLY A 677 -31.27 12.10 -34.63
C GLY A 677 -31.13 11.99 -33.11
N GLU A 678 -32.23 11.84 -32.38
CA GLU A 678 -32.19 11.48 -30.95
C GLU A 678 -31.90 9.98 -30.78
N THR A 679 -31.05 9.62 -29.81
CA THR A 679 -30.76 8.22 -29.46
C THR A 679 -31.72 7.73 -28.39
N GLU A 680 -32.70 6.89 -28.74
CA GLU A 680 -33.43 6.09 -27.74
C GLU A 680 -32.63 4.81 -27.41
N ASP A 681 -32.46 4.53 -26.12
CA ASP A 681 -31.86 3.28 -25.61
C ASP A 681 -32.75 2.08 -25.99
N LEU A 682 -32.29 1.25 -26.94
CA LEU A 682 -32.96 0.02 -27.33
C LEU A 682 -31.99 -1.17 -27.31
N GLN A 683 -32.43 -2.25 -26.66
CA GLN A 683 -31.72 -3.52 -26.55
C GLN A 683 -32.07 -4.48 -27.70
N TYR A 684 -31.02 -5.09 -28.26
CA TYR A 684 -30.93 -6.25 -29.17
C TYR A 684 -31.29 -6.09 -30.67
N GLY A 685 -30.27 -6.40 -31.50
CA GLY A 685 -30.37 -6.65 -32.94
C GLY A 685 -29.68 -5.59 -33.80
N ILE A 686 -28.98 -6.01 -34.87
CA ILE A 686 -28.47 -5.09 -35.90
C ILE A 686 -29.68 -4.40 -36.53
N ILE A 687 -29.93 -3.16 -36.14
CA ILE A 687 -30.91 -2.28 -36.78
C ILE A 687 -30.20 -0.96 -37.09
N VAL A 688 -30.01 -0.73 -38.39
CA VAL A 688 -29.68 0.60 -38.91
C VAL A 688 -30.97 1.42 -38.85
N ILE A 689 -31.07 2.33 -37.88
CA ILE A 689 -32.17 3.31 -37.86
C ILE A 689 -31.71 4.50 -38.70
N ALA A 690 -32.11 4.49 -39.98
CA ALA A 690 -32.24 5.71 -40.77
C ALA A 690 -33.74 6.05 -40.81
N HIS A 691 -34.09 7.27 -40.42
CA HIS A 691 -35.46 7.77 -40.59
C HIS A 691 -35.75 7.81 -42.10
N GLU A 692 -36.75 7.03 -42.53
CA GLU A 692 -37.40 7.04 -43.85
C GLU A 692 -36.54 7.38 -45.08
N ASP A 693 -35.52 6.57 -45.38
CA ASP A 693 -35.28 6.01 -46.73
C ASP A 693 -33.99 5.15 -46.71
N ARG A 694 -34.07 3.98 -47.34
CA ARG A 694 -33.07 2.91 -47.20
C ARG A 694 -31.76 3.22 -47.94
N LEU A 695 -30.73 3.60 -47.20
CA LEU A 695 -29.34 3.45 -47.63
C LEU A 695 -28.63 2.46 -46.69
N GLN A 696 -28.40 1.24 -47.17
CA GLN A 696 -27.45 0.32 -46.54
C GLN A 696 -26.05 0.81 -46.89
N LEU A 697 -25.27 1.20 -45.88
CA LEU A 697 -23.83 1.43 -46.04
C LEU A 697 -23.18 0.11 -46.45
N PRO A 698 -22.51 0.01 -47.61
CA PRO A 698 -21.74 -1.17 -47.94
C PRO A 698 -20.52 -1.22 -47.02
N LEU A 699 -20.57 -2.10 -46.02
CA LEU A 699 -19.44 -2.41 -45.15
C LEU A 699 -18.70 -3.61 -45.74
N GLN A 700 -17.41 -3.42 -46.03
CA GLN A 700 -16.52 -4.54 -46.30
C GLN A 700 -15.78 -4.88 -45.01
N VAL A 701 -15.98 -6.10 -44.52
CA VAL A 701 -15.22 -6.64 -43.38
C VAL A 701 -14.34 -7.76 -43.93
N SER A 702 -13.02 -7.57 -43.88
CA SER A 702 -12.05 -8.62 -44.14
C SER A 702 -11.34 -8.99 -42.84
N SER A 703 -11.22 -10.29 -42.59
CA SER A 703 -10.55 -10.81 -41.39
C SER A 703 -9.31 -11.59 -41.81
N GLU A 704 -8.15 -11.26 -41.26
CA GLU A 704 -6.90 -12.01 -41.47
C GLU A 704 -6.27 -12.38 -40.12
N SER A 705 -5.78 -13.61 -39.96
CA SER A 705 -5.04 -13.97 -38.74
C SER A 705 -3.55 -13.71 -38.98
N ILE A 706 -2.96 -12.81 -38.18
CA ILE A 706 -1.53 -12.53 -38.23
C ILE A 706 -1.00 -12.53 -36.79
N LEU A 707 -0.05 -13.43 -36.53
CA LEU A 707 0.64 -13.57 -35.23
C LEU A 707 -0.32 -13.84 -34.04
N ASN A 708 -1.27 -14.76 -34.21
CA ASN A 708 -2.26 -15.17 -33.18
C ASN A 708 -3.15 -14.02 -32.69
N ARG A 709 -3.45 -13.07 -33.59
CA ARG A 709 -4.47 -12.05 -33.42
C ARG A 709 -5.34 -12.05 -34.67
N LEU A 710 -6.62 -11.74 -34.50
CA LEU A 710 -7.62 -11.63 -35.56
C LEU A 710 -7.65 -10.17 -35.97
N HIS A 711 -7.26 -9.91 -37.21
CA HIS A 711 -7.17 -8.57 -37.80
C HIS A 711 -8.48 -8.35 -38.52
N HIS A 712 -9.41 -7.68 -37.87
CA HIS A 712 -10.63 -7.24 -38.52
C HIS A 712 -10.36 -5.88 -39.16
N HIS A 713 -10.32 -5.86 -40.49
CA HIS A 713 -10.32 -4.63 -41.27
C HIS A 713 -11.75 -4.33 -41.71
N ILE A 714 -12.27 -3.21 -41.23
CA ILE A 714 -13.61 -2.72 -41.56
C ILE A 714 -13.44 -1.48 -42.42
N GLU A 715 -13.97 -1.51 -43.64
CA GLU A 715 -14.03 -0.35 -44.53
C GLU A 715 -15.49 0.03 -44.77
N ALA A 716 -15.81 1.29 -44.50
CA ALA A 716 -17.10 1.91 -44.81
C ALA A 716 -16.92 2.90 -45.96
N ASP A 717 -17.68 2.70 -47.05
CA ASP A 717 -17.77 3.66 -48.15
C ASP A 717 -18.67 4.84 -47.73
N LEU A 718 -18.06 6.01 -47.60
CA LEU A 718 -18.73 7.25 -47.18
C LEU A 718 -19.11 8.15 -48.36
N THR A 719 -18.81 7.74 -49.59
CA THR A 719 -19.17 8.47 -50.82
C THR A 719 -20.64 8.91 -50.86
N PRO A 720 -21.63 8.13 -50.38
CA PRO A 720 -23.04 8.56 -50.37
C PRO A 720 -23.34 9.76 -49.44
N PHE A 721 -22.45 10.08 -48.51
CA PHE A 721 -22.61 11.13 -47.49
C PHE A 721 -21.67 12.32 -47.70
N ALA A 722 -21.12 12.48 -48.92
CA ALA A 722 -20.24 13.59 -49.26
C ALA A 722 -20.95 14.93 -49.00
N GLY A 723 -20.39 15.76 -48.12
CA GLY A 723 -20.93 17.08 -47.74
C GLY A 723 -21.84 17.08 -46.50
N GLU A 724 -22.05 15.94 -45.83
CA GLU A 724 -22.79 15.87 -44.57
C GLU A 724 -21.85 15.63 -43.37
N GLU A 725 -22.15 16.23 -42.21
CA GLU A 725 -21.45 15.92 -40.95
C GLU A 725 -21.96 14.57 -40.43
N ILE A 726 -21.10 13.55 -40.43
CA ILE A 726 -21.48 12.20 -40.02
C ILE A 726 -20.72 11.78 -38.78
N THR A 727 -21.44 11.20 -37.82
CA THR A 727 -20.82 10.53 -36.66
C THR A 727 -20.93 9.03 -36.87
N LEU A 728 -19.78 8.38 -37.07
CA LEU A 728 -19.70 6.92 -37.08
C LEU A 728 -19.45 6.46 -35.65
N LYS A 729 -20.15 5.42 -35.23
CA LYS A 729 -20.03 4.87 -33.89
C LYS A 729 -19.77 3.39 -33.99
N LEU A 730 -18.62 2.96 -33.51
CA LEU A 730 -18.28 1.54 -33.43
C LEU A 730 -18.48 1.07 -32.00
N VAL A 731 -19.31 0.05 -31.83
CA VAL A 731 -19.62 -0.59 -30.56
C VAL A 731 -19.11 -2.03 -30.62
N ILE A 732 -18.24 -2.38 -29.68
CA ILE A 732 -17.73 -3.75 -29.53
C ILE A 732 -18.46 -4.36 -28.35
N LEU A 733 -19.34 -5.34 -28.60
CA LEU A 733 -20.12 -6.01 -27.57
C LEU A 733 -19.47 -7.36 -27.23
N LYS A 734 -19.13 -7.56 -25.94
CA LYS A 734 -18.68 -8.83 -25.39
C LYS A 734 -19.89 -9.63 -24.90
N HIS A 735 -19.91 -10.94 -25.17
CA HIS A 735 -21.04 -11.82 -24.87
C HIS A 735 -20.98 -12.43 -23.45
N PHE A 736 -20.74 -11.64 -22.39
CA PHE A 736 -21.01 -12.04 -21.00
C PHE A 736 -21.31 -10.79 -20.16
N HIS A 737 -22.45 -10.82 -19.44
CA HIS A 737 -23.01 -9.78 -18.55
C HIS A 737 -22.42 -8.35 -18.59
N GLU A 738 -23.14 -7.47 -19.29
CA GLU A 738 -23.26 -6.00 -19.15
C GLU A 738 -22.02 -5.17 -18.76
N GLU A 739 -21.18 -4.82 -19.75
CA GLU A 739 -20.62 -3.46 -19.89
C GLU A 739 -20.57 -3.08 -21.39
N ILE A 740 -21.05 -1.88 -21.75
CA ILE A 740 -21.10 -1.33 -23.12
C ILE A 740 -20.00 -0.27 -23.23
N MET A 741 -19.07 -0.43 -24.19
CA MET A 741 -18.06 0.58 -24.50
C MET A 741 -18.38 1.37 -25.78
N TRP A 742 -18.01 2.65 -25.77
CA TRP A 742 -18.31 3.60 -26.84
C TRP A 742 -17.03 4.12 -27.49
N LEU A 743 -16.93 4.03 -28.83
CA LEU A 743 -15.99 4.81 -29.64
C LEU A 743 -16.76 5.79 -30.53
N VAL A 744 -16.45 7.09 -30.44
CA VAL A 744 -17.08 8.16 -31.22
C VAL A 744 -16.02 8.90 -32.05
N PRO A 745 -15.82 8.52 -33.33
CA PRO A 745 -15.23 9.43 -34.32
C PRO A 745 -16.27 10.44 -34.83
N THR A 746 -16.04 11.72 -34.56
CA THR A 746 -16.77 12.83 -35.19
C THR A 746 -16.03 13.26 -36.45
N ILE A 747 -16.66 13.16 -37.63
CA ILE A 747 -16.07 13.58 -38.90
C ILE A 747 -16.76 14.88 -39.34
N GLN A 748 -16.03 16.01 -39.29
CA GLN A 748 -16.48 17.25 -39.92
C GLN A 748 -15.98 17.34 -41.36
N TYR A 749 -16.91 17.33 -42.31
CA TYR A 749 -16.68 17.73 -43.69
C TYR A 749 -16.63 19.25 -43.76
N ALA A 750 -15.48 19.83 -44.11
CA ALA A 750 -15.37 21.24 -44.47
C ALA A 750 -15.19 21.33 -45.99
N ASP A 751 -16.06 22.09 -46.67
CA ASP A 751 -15.85 22.49 -48.05
C ASP A 751 -14.75 23.56 -48.12
N GLU A 752 -13.72 23.26 -48.94
CA GLU A 752 -12.48 24.01 -49.25
C GLU A 752 -11.46 24.27 -48.12
#